data_AF-A0A7W3LV93-F1
#
_entry.id   AF-A0A7W3LV93-F1
#
_cell.length_a   1.000
_cell.length_b   1.000
_cell.length_c   1.000
_cell.angle_alpha   90.00
_cell.angle_beta   90.00
_cell.angle_gamma   90.00
#
_symmetry.space_group_name_H-M   'P 1'
#
loop_
_entity.id
_entity.type
_entity.pdbx_description
1 polymer ?
#
loop_
_entity_poly.entity_id
_entity_poly.type
_entity_poly.pdbx_seq_one_letter_code
_entity_poly.pdbx_strand_id
1 'polypeptide(L)'
;MTSLPSVLVELPWRTAPTPAPADDDPILVPGLEPPADRRTVWEEGERERWREIRAYGAWGSDEWEEAAGKFRDRRMSYEPTRAGFLAQAPEHLARPLVAEWRPGAAHDFAHSLMPVIARFEQDARDAALHVAKSNPHGTGRALLPFLDVEVARRMADWRYRTVSGRKVGDAWLDRHGLAAVPYLVPDALAKRRVPRLKAVAALRYLAAAHGAGPVVEAARVHGDRAADAVAEVLARPHAPMPSEPVPDALPDLPRLPRWIDVEALPAPLLRDGAPLPPDAVRNLLTMLAMARRGTAFPGLAEALDGALAACAPASLPPFGWAVFEAWRAAGTPGRESWALEALGRLGDDDVVRRLRPLVEQWPGQSGHHRAVQGVGVLAAIGTDAALTALHRIAARSRYRGLRENADRTLAEVAKARGLTAEQLADRLVPGFGLDAGGSMVLDYGPRRFTVGFDEQLRPFVRDENGKLRKSLPKPGVKDDEALATAAYQRFAALRKDVRTVAAEQVRRLETAMVAGRRWTTAEFTAFVVEHPLLRHLARRLVWSADGTAFRVAEDGTFADVDDDPFALAESATVGLPHPVELGEGRPAWADLFADYEITQPFPQLGRPVYAFTAEEATAARLPRFEGATVPTGRVLGLERRGWRRGAPQDNGIQHWTWRALPTGAVAVVGLDPGVAMGAIDVFPEQRTTAVWIGDRPDWSPVPGAARFGDLDAVTAAELLADLVELTAVDR
;
A
#
# COMPACT_ATOMS: atom_id res chain seq x y z
N MET A 1 -38.14 24.76 11.63
CA MET A 1 -36.84 25.00 12.28
C MET A 1 -36.31 23.65 12.71
N THR A 2 -35.32 23.14 11.98
CA THR A 2 -34.69 21.87 12.33
C THR A 2 -33.91 22.10 13.63
N SER A 3 -34.17 21.30 14.67
CA SER A 3 -33.42 21.43 15.93
C SER A 3 -31.94 21.16 15.66
N LEU A 4 -31.06 22.10 16.03
CA LEU A 4 -29.62 21.91 15.96
C LEU A 4 -29.23 20.62 16.71
N PRO A 5 -28.41 19.73 16.14
CA PRO A 5 -27.84 18.60 16.86
C PRO A 5 -27.25 19.05 18.19
N SER A 6 -27.52 18.30 19.27
CA SER A 6 -27.08 18.66 20.63
C SER A 6 -25.57 18.91 20.72
N VAL A 7 -24.78 18.13 19.97
CA VAL A 7 -23.32 18.24 19.88
C VAL A 7 -22.82 19.56 19.26
N LEU A 8 -23.65 20.24 18.46
CA LEU A 8 -23.35 21.57 17.93
C LEU A 8 -23.70 22.68 18.94
N VAL A 9 -24.55 22.40 19.93
CA VAL A 9 -24.92 23.34 20.99
C VAL A 9 -23.97 23.20 22.17
N GLU A 10 -23.75 21.98 22.64
CA GLU A 10 -22.89 21.67 23.78
C GLU A 10 -22.02 20.44 23.50
N LEU A 11 -20.71 20.58 23.69
CA LEU A 11 -19.78 19.48 23.53
C LEU A 11 -19.90 18.53 24.72
N PRO A 12 -20.25 17.24 24.54
CA PRO A 12 -20.38 16.29 25.64
C PRO A 12 -19.07 16.07 26.42
N TRP A 13 -17.94 16.49 25.83
CA TRP A 13 -16.62 16.43 26.44
C TRP A 13 -16.26 17.65 27.31
N ARG A 14 -17.19 18.60 27.54
CA ARG A 14 -17.00 19.73 28.47
C ARG A 14 -17.33 19.37 29.92
N THR A 15 -18.16 18.36 30.13
CA THR A 15 -18.54 17.87 31.46
C THR A 15 -17.62 16.73 31.89
N ALA A 16 -16.99 16.87 33.06
CA ALA A 16 -16.16 15.82 33.63
C ALA A 16 -16.99 14.54 33.83
N PRO A 17 -16.56 13.37 33.33
CA PRO A 17 -17.26 12.13 33.62
C PRO A 17 -17.22 11.87 35.13
N THR A 18 -18.31 11.34 35.67
CA THR A 18 -18.35 10.82 37.03
C THR A 18 -17.33 9.67 37.13
N PRO A 19 -16.41 9.67 38.11
CA PRO A 19 -15.43 8.59 38.23
C PRO A 19 -16.15 7.25 38.40
N ALA A 20 -15.69 6.24 37.66
CA ALA A 20 -16.20 4.89 37.80
C ALA A 20 -15.97 4.40 39.25
N PRO A 21 -16.92 3.69 39.86
CA PRO A 21 -16.76 3.18 41.22
C PRO A 21 -15.51 2.29 41.31
N ALA A 22 -14.80 2.40 42.44
CA ALA A 22 -13.64 1.56 42.72
C ALA A 22 -14.04 0.08 42.72
N ASP A 23 -13.14 -0.76 42.20
CA ASP A 23 -13.28 -2.21 42.06
C ASP A 23 -13.14 -2.90 43.44
N ASP A 24 -14.05 -2.58 44.36
CA ASP A 24 -13.97 -2.89 45.80
C ASP A 24 -14.55 -4.28 46.16
N ASP A 25 -15.32 -4.91 45.27
CA ASP A 25 -15.90 -6.25 45.47
C ASP A 25 -15.49 -7.24 44.36
N PRO A 26 -14.43 -8.04 44.53
CA PRO A 26 -13.92 -8.91 43.47
C PRO A 26 -14.71 -10.22 43.33
N ILE A 27 -15.00 -10.60 42.08
CA ILE A 27 -15.54 -11.93 41.76
C ILE A 27 -14.40 -12.95 41.82
N LEU A 28 -14.52 -13.94 42.71
CA LEU A 28 -13.47 -14.93 42.97
C LEU A 28 -13.97 -16.35 42.76
N VAL A 29 -13.14 -17.17 42.12
CA VAL A 29 -13.33 -18.62 42.03
C VAL A 29 -12.02 -19.28 42.48
N PRO A 30 -11.93 -19.79 43.71
CA PRO A 30 -10.71 -20.37 44.23
C PRO A 30 -10.39 -21.72 43.57
N GLY A 31 -9.10 -22.06 43.51
CA GLY A 31 -8.64 -23.39 43.09
C GLY A 31 -8.52 -23.61 41.58
N LEU A 32 -8.65 -22.57 40.75
CA LEU A 32 -8.42 -22.67 39.32
C LEU A 32 -6.92 -22.74 39.00
N GLU A 33 -6.53 -23.67 38.15
CA GLU A 33 -5.16 -23.82 37.65
C GLU A 33 -5.13 -23.59 36.14
N PRO A 34 -4.17 -22.79 35.62
CA PRO A 34 -4.02 -22.61 34.18
C PRO A 34 -3.55 -23.91 33.52
N PRO A 35 -3.87 -24.12 32.24
CA PRO A 35 -3.34 -25.26 31.50
C PRO A 35 -1.81 -25.34 31.60
N ALA A 36 -1.29 -26.55 31.82
CA ALA A 36 0.15 -26.80 31.97
C ALA A 36 0.87 -26.96 30.62
N ASP A 37 0.13 -26.99 29.50
CA ASP A 37 0.68 -27.16 28.18
C ASP A 37 1.43 -25.92 27.71
N ARG A 38 2.42 -26.14 26.84
CA ARG A 38 3.19 -25.09 26.17
C ARG A 38 3.11 -25.34 24.68
N ARG A 39 2.63 -24.35 23.93
CA ARG A 39 2.44 -24.48 22.48
C ARG A 39 3.17 -23.39 21.72
N THR A 40 3.68 -23.75 20.56
CA THR A 40 4.19 -22.79 19.56
C THR A 40 3.15 -22.73 18.46
N VAL A 41 2.53 -21.57 18.28
CA VAL A 41 1.51 -21.32 17.26
C VAL A 41 2.14 -20.38 16.25
N TRP A 42 2.27 -20.80 14.99
CA TRP A 42 2.83 -20.01 13.90
C TRP A 42 1.72 -19.45 13.01
N GLU A 43 1.88 -18.22 12.53
CA GLU A 43 1.08 -17.75 11.39
C GLU A 43 1.56 -18.40 10.09
N GLU A 44 0.72 -18.35 9.05
CA GLU A 44 1.03 -18.96 7.76
C GLU A 44 2.36 -18.44 7.19
N GLY A 45 3.28 -19.37 6.91
CA GLY A 45 4.63 -19.14 6.42
C GLY A 45 5.56 -18.39 7.37
N GLU A 46 5.16 -18.10 8.62
CA GLU A 46 5.95 -17.28 9.52
C GLU A 46 7.20 -18.00 10.03
N ARG A 47 7.07 -19.28 10.35
CA ARG A 47 8.18 -20.10 10.81
C ARG A 47 9.28 -20.15 9.76
N GLU A 48 8.90 -20.32 8.50
CA GLU A 48 9.79 -20.34 7.35
C GLU A 48 10.45 -18.97 7.19
N ARG A 49 9.68 -17.87 7.23
CA ARG A 49 10.21 -16.51 7.22
C ARG A 49 11.22 -16.25 8.35
N TRP A 50 10.97 -16.77 9.54
CA TRP A 50 11.89 -16.61 10.68
C TRP A 50 13.15 -17.47 10.54
N ARG A 51 13.04 -18.67 9.94
CA ARG A 51 14.21 -19.52 9.60
C ARG A 51 15.08 -18.90 8.53
N GLU A 52 14.47 -18.20 7.58
CA GLU A 52 15.15 -17.52 6.46
C GLU A 52 15.88 -16.23 6.89
N ILE A 53 15.62 -15.72 8.10
CA ILE A 53 16.39 -14.59 8.64
C ILE A 53 17.86 -14.99 8.72
N ARG A 54 18.72 -14.25 7.99
CA ARG A 54 20.15 -14.52 7.95
C ARG A 54 20.75 -14.42 9.35
N ALA A 55 21.19 -15.56 9.87
CA ALA A 55 21.94 -15.66 11.10
C ALA A 55 23.28 -14.89 11.01
N TYR A 56 23.69 -14.27 12.11
CA TYR A 56 24.95 -13.53 12.18
C TYR A 56 26.16 -14.48 12.25
N GLY A 57 27.21 -14.18 11.47
CA GLY A 57 28.43 -15.00 11.40
C GLY A 57 28.34 -16.16 10.41
N ALA A 58 29.50 -16.68 10.00
CA ALA A 58 29.67 -17.83 9.12
C ALA A 58 30.69 -18.78 9.77
N TRP A 59 30.52 -20.08 9.55
CA TRP A 59 31.32 -21.13 10.17
C TRP A 59 31.77 -22.15 9.12
N GLY A 60 33.04 -22.55 9.16
CA GLY A 60 33.55 -23.67 8.37
C GLY A 60 33.05 -25.02 8.91
N SER A 61 33.15 -26.08 8.09
CA SER A 61 32.76 -27.45 8.48
C SER A 61 33.51 -27.98 9.71
N ASP A 62 34.73 -27.48 9.94
CA ASP A 62 35.66 -28.01 10.93
C ASP A 62 35.70 -27.16 12.23
N GLU A 63 34.95 -26.05 12.27
CA GLU A 63 35.02 -25.06 13.35
C GLU A 63 33.96 -25.26 14.45
N TRP A 64 32.98 -26.15 14.22
CA TRP A 64 31.78 -26.26 15.07
C TRP A 64 32.07 -26.71 16.49
N GLU A 65 32.98 -27.66 16.69
CA GLU A 65 33.32 -28.20 18.01
C GLU A 65 34.05 -27.16 18.87
N GLU A 66 35.00 -26.44 18.28
CA GLU A 66 35.72 -25.36 18.97
C GLU A 66 34.76 -24.21 19.32
N ALA A 67 33.88 -23.85 18.39
CA ALA A 67 32.85 -22.84 18.59
C ALA A 67 31.85 -23.23 19.70
N ALA A 68 31.44 -24.51 19.75
CA ALA A 68 30.61 -25.05 20.82
C ALA A 68 31.32 -24.97 22.18
N GLY A 69 32.63 -25.28 22.22
CA GLY A 69 33.47 -25.08 23.40
C GLY A 69 33.51 -23.62 23.86
N LYS A 70 33.75 -22.68 22.94
CA LYS A 70 33.73 -21.23 23.23
C LYS A 70 32.36 -20.75 23.73
N PHE A 71 31.27 -21.33 23.21
CA PHE A 71 29.91 -21.03 23.67
C PHE A 71 29.69 -21.50 25.12
N ARG A 72 30.08 -22.75 25.45
CA ARG A 72 29.97 -23.33 26.80
C ARG A 72 30.76 -22.53 27.83
N ASP A 73 32.00 -22.19 27.49
CA ASP A 73 32.92 -21.48 28.37
C ASP A 73 32.64 -19.97 28.46
N ARG A 74 31.58 -19.47 27.79
CA ARG A 74 31.24 -18.04 27.68
C ARG A 74 32.37 -17.17 27.10
N ARG A 75 33.26 -17.76 26.30
CA ARG A 75 34.33 -17.06 25.56
C ARG A 75 33.82 -16.42 24.27
N MET A 76 32.61 -16.77 23.83
CA MET A 76 31.88 -16.08 22.77
C MET A 76 31.08 -14.91 23.37
N SER A 77 31.64 -13.70 23.36
CA SER A 77 31.11 -12.55 24.11
C SER A 77 29.99 -11.78 23.40
N TYR A 78 29.87 -11.87 22.08
CA TYR A 78 28.86 -11.13 21.30
C TYR A 78 27.59 -11.97 21.09
N GLU A 79 26.46 -11.51 21.65
CA GLU A 79 25.19 -12.26 21.64
C GLU A 79 24.65 -12.56 20.23
N PRO A 80 24.76 -11.68 19.21
CA PRO A 80 24.40 -12.04 17.84
C PRO A 80 25.23 -13.21 17.27
N THR A 81 26.52 -13.30 17.60
CA THR A 81 27.36 -14.46 17.20
C THR A 81 26.88 -15.73 17.89
N ARG A 82 26.49 -15.66 19.17
CA ARG A 82 25.93 -16.81 19.91
C ARG A 82 24.62 -17.29 19.30
N ALA A 83 23.70 -16.36 19.00
CA ALA A 83 22.45 -16.69 18.34
C ALA A 83 22.68 -17.27 16.94
N GLY A 84 23.62 -16.68 16.19
CA GLY A 84 23.96 -17.16 14.85
C GLY A 84 24.64 -18.52 14.84
N PHE A 85 25.45 -18.84 15.85
CA PHE A 85 25.96 -20.19 16.09
C PHE A 85 24.80 -21.17 16.33
N LEU A 86 23.89 -20.87 17.26
CA LEU A 86 22.76 -21.76 17.55
C LEU A 86 21.86 -21.97 16.33
N ALA A 87 21.64 -20.92 15.53
CA ALA A 87 20.83 -20.98 14.32
C ALA A 87 21.44 -21.90 13.24
N GLN A 88 22.78 -22.00 13.16
CA GLN A 88 23.48 -22.68 12.05
C GLN A 88 24.16 -24.01 12.44
N ALA A 89 24.57 -24.18 13.69
CA ALA A 89 25.39 -25.33 14.12
C ALA A 89 24.67 -26.68 13.99
N PRO A 90 25.40 -27.80 13.83
CA PRO A 90 24.83 -29.14 13.87
C PRO A 90 23.92 -29.37 15.07
N GLU A 91 22.80 -30.07 14.88
CA GLU A 91 21.74 -30.15 15.90
C GLU A 91 22.23 -30.72 17.24
N HIS A 92 23.11 -31.73 17.21
CA HIS A 92 23.67 -32.35 18.42
C HIS A 92 24.54 -31.39 19.25
N LEU A 93 25.11 -30.34 18.63
CA LEU A 93 25.88 -29.30 19.33
C LEU A 93 24.97 -28.16 19.81
N ALA A 94 24.03 -27.73 18.97
CA ALA A 94 23.18 -26.58 19.26
C ALA A 94 22.09 -26.88 20.30
N ARG A 95 21.36 -27.99 20.16
CA ARG A 95 20.16 -28.31 20.97
C ARG A 95 20.44 -28.33 22.49
N PRO A 96 21.53 -28.94 23.01
CA PRO A 96 21.85 -28.87 24.44
C PRO A 96 22.12 -27.44 24.92
N LEU A 97 22.75 -26.62 24.07
CA LEU A 97 23.14 -25.26 24.42
C LEU A 97 21.96 -24.28 24.41
N VAL A 98 20.97 -24.48 23.55
CA VAL A 98 19.75 -23.65 23.51
C VAL A 98 19.00 -23.70 24.85
N ALA A 99 18.82 -24.89 25.43
CA ALA A 99 18.07 -25.09 26.66
C ALA A 99 18.67 -24.32 27.85
N GLU A 100 20.00 -24.30 27.94
CA GLU A 100 20.76 -23.64 29.02
C GLU A 100 21.09 -22.17 28.70
N TRP A 101 20.86 -21.72 27.47
CA TRP A 101 21.22 -20.37 27.05
C TRP A 101 20.37 -19.32 27.74
N ARG A 102 21.04 -18.35 28.37
CA ARG A 102 20.45 -17.15 28.97
C ARG A 102 21.20 -15.94 28.38
N PRO A 103 20.69 -15.33 27.29
CA PRO A 103 21.39 -14.27 26.59
C PRO A 103 21.50 -13.01 27.45
N GLY A 104 22.61 -12.27 27.33
CA GLY A 104 22.77 -10.94 27.92
C GLY A 104 21.77 -9.92 27.36
N ALA A 105 21.49 -8.85 28.14
CA ALA A 105 20.54 -7.81 27.73
C ALA A 105 21.11 -6.96 26.57
N ALA A 106 20.44 -7.00 25.40
CA ALA A 106 20.75 -6.17 24.23
C ALA A 106 19.52 -5.29 23.84
N HIS A 107 19.78 -4.10 23.29
CA HIS A 107 18.75 -3.07 23.06
C HIS A 107 17.79 -3.41 21.89
N ASP A 108 18.20 -4.29 20.97
CA ASP A 108 17.35 -4.87 19.92
C ASP A 108 17.93 -6.24 19.52
N PHE A 109 17.24 -7.32 19.88
CA PHE A 109 17.75 -8.69 19.71
C PHE A 109 16.69 -9.68 19.19
N ALA A 110 15.47 -9.19 18.91
CA ALA A 110 14.41 -10.05 18.38
C ALA A 110 14.86 -10.73 17.08
N HIS A 111 15.47 -9.96 16.17
CA HIS A 111 15.90 -10.46 14.85
C HIS A 111 16.89 -11.62 14.96
N SER A 112 17.83 -11.57 15.92
CA SER A 112 18.79 -12.65 16.16
C SER A 112 18.17 -13.88 16.83
N LEU A 113 17.12 -13.71 17.64
CA LEU A 113 16.41 -14.81 18.30
C LEU A 113 15.45 -15.55 17.36
N MET A 114 14.88 -14.87 16.37
CA MET A 114 13.86 -15.44 15.48
C MET A 114 14.31 -16.72 14.75
N PRO A 115 15.50 -16.80 14.12
CA PRO A 115 16.00 -18.05 13.54
C PRO A 115 16.12 -19.19 14.55
N VAL A 116 16.59 -18.88 15.76
CA VAL A 116 16.76 -19.86 16.84
C VAL A 116 15.39 -20.38 17.30
N ILE A 117 14.41 -19.50 17.47
CA ILE A 117 13.04 -19.86 17.85
C ILE A 117 12.35 -20.66 16.75
N ALA A 118 12.52 -20.28 15.48
CA ALA A 118 11.92 -21.02 14.38
C ALA A 118 12.56 -22.41 14.17
N ARG A 119 13.82 -22.57 14.60
CA ARG A 119 14.52 -23.85 14.59
C ARG A 119 14.17 -24.75 15.78
N PHE A 120 14.17 -24.20 17.00
CA PHE A 120 14.09 -24.97 18.25
C PHE A 120 12.80 -24.78 19.05
N GLU A 121 11.94 -23.85 18.64
CA GLU A 121 10.60 -23.62 19.18
C GLU A 121 10.59 -23.54 20.72
N GLN A 122 9.94 -24.48 21.40
CA GLN A 122 9.80 -24.49 22.86
C GLN A 122 11.14 -24.56 23.59
N ASP A 123 12.18 -25.14 22.98
CA ASP A 123 13.50 -25.22 23.61
C ASP A 123 14.15 -23.82 23.72
N ALA A 124 13.83 -22.90 22.80
CA ALA A 124 14.34 -21.52 22.80
C ALA A 124 13.46 -20.54 23.59
N ARG A 125 12.29 -20.98 24.06
CA ARG A 125 11.28 -20.15 24.70
C ARG A 125 11.79 -19.46 25.96
N ASP A 126 12.54 -20.17 26.81
CA ASP A 126 13.06 -19.61 28.05
C ASP A 126 14.15 -18.54 27.81
N ALA A 127 14.96 -18.71 26.77
CA ALA A 127 15.93 -17.71 26.34
C ALA A 127 15.21 -16.45 25.82
N ALA A 128 14.16 -16.62 25.02
CA ALA A 128 13.33 -15.52 24.54
C ALA A 128 12.64 -14.78 25.69
N LEU A 129 12.03 -15.50 26.63
CA LEU A 129 11.36 -14.89 27.79
C LEU A 129 12.36 -14.17 28.70
N HIS A 130 13.58 -14.70 28.86
CA HIS A 130 14.62 -14.08 29.68
C HIS A 130 14.96 -12.68 29.18
N VAL A 131 15.23 -12.51 27.88
CA VAL A 131 15.62 -11.21 27.31
C VAL A 131 14.42 -10.26 27.21
N ALA A 132 13.27 -10.80 26.83
CA ALA A 132 12.01 -10.07 26.71
C ALA A 132 11.67 -9.28 27.98
N LYS A 133 11.92 -9.85 29.17
CA LYS A 133 11.68 -9.20 30.48
C LYS A 133 12.31 -7.81 30.60
N SER A 134 13.48 -7.60 30.00
CA SER A 134 14.28 -6.38 30.14
C SER A 134 13.96 -5.32 29.08
N ASN A 135 13.36 -5.71 27.95
CA ASN A 135 13.10 -4.81 26.82
C ASN A 135 11.88 -5.23 25.99
N PRO A 136 10.66 -4.84 26.42
CA PRO A 136 9.42 -5.19 25.72
C PRO A 136 9.38 -4.72 24.26
N HIS A 137 9.92 -3.54 23.96
CA HIS A 137 9.88 -2.94 22.62
C HIS A 137 10.80 -3.64 21.63
N GLY A 138 12.07 -3.86 22.00
CA GLY A 138 13.07 -4.43 21.08
C GLY A 138 13.07 -5.96 21.00
N THR A 139 12.51 -6.65 22.00
CA THR A 139 12.61 -8.13 22.07
C THR A 139 11.28 -8.84 22.33
N GLY A 140 10.22 -8.13 22.70
CA GLY A 140 8.91 -8.73 22.98
C GLY A 140 8.26 -9.43 21.79
N ARG A 141 8.57 -9.00 20.56
CA ARG A 141 8.07 -9.65 19.33
C ARG A 141 8.50 -11.12 19.21
N ALA A 142 9.64 -11.49 19.78
CA ALA A 142 10.11 -12.87 19.78
C ALA A 142 9.21 -13.82 20.60
N LEU A 143 8.35 -13.29 21.48
CA LEU A 143 7.42 -14.10 22.27
C LEU A 143 6.08 -14.37 21.58
N LEU A 144 5.79 -13.72 20.44
CA LEU A 144 4.48 -13.82 19.78
C LEU A 144 4.02 -15.26 19.50
N PRO A 145 4.89 -16.18 19.03
CA PRO A 145 4.46 -17.55 18.73
C PRO A 145 4.14 -18.41 19.96
N PHE A 146 4.59 -18.03 21.16
CA PHE A 146 4.46 -18.88 22.34
C PHE A 146 3.14 -18.66 23.06
N LEU A 147 2.40 -19.76 23.28
CA LEU A 147 1.17 -19.81 24.05
C LEU A 147 1.40 -20.69 25.29
N ASP A 148 1.59 -20.03 26.43
CA ASP A 148 1.70 -20.65 27.74
C ASP A 148 1.33 -19.64 28.84
N VAL A 149 1.16 -20.12 30.07
CA VAL A 149 0.74 -19.31 31.23
C VAL A 149 1.70 -18.16 31.54
N GLU A 150 3.00 -18.34 31.42
CA GLU A 150 3.99 -17.34 31.79
C GLU A 150 4.08 -16.24 30.72
N VAL A 151 3.95 -16.59 29.44
CA VAL A 151 3.85 -15.62 28.34
C VAL A 151 2.51 -14.87 28.42
N ALA A 152 1.39 -15.55 28.65
CA ALA A 152 0.08 -14.91 28.84
C ALA A 152 0.11 -13.88 29.99
N ARG A 153 0.68 -14.26 31.13
CA ARG A 153 0.89 -13.34 32.28
C ARG A 153 1.78 -12.15 31.92
N ARG A 154 2.82 -12.36 31.11
CA ARG A 154 3.72 -11.29 30.66
C ARG A 154 3.01 -10.33 29.72
N MET A 155 2.27 -10.84 28.75
CA MET A 155 1.51 -10.04 27.78
C MET A 155 0.42 -9.23 28.46
N ALA A 156 -0.31 -9.83 29.41
CA ALA A 156 -1.27 -9.13 30.24
C ALA A 156 -0.61 -8.03 31.11
N ASP A 157 0.56 -8.29 31.70
CA ASP A 157 1.31 -7.29 32.47
C ASP A 157 1.77 -6.10 31.62
N TRP A 158 2.36 -6.36 30.45
CA TRP A 158 2.77 -5.32 29.53
C TRP A 158 1.61 -4.52 28.99
N ARG A 159 0.52 -5.21 28.63
CA ARG A 159 -0.72 -4.54 28.23
C ARG A 159 -1.25 -3.64 29.31
N TYR A 160 -1.16 -4.01 30.59
CA TYR A 160 -1.67 -3.24 31.73
C TYR A 160 -0.78 -2.06 32.15
N ARG A 161 0.55 -2.21 32.09
CA ARG A 161 1.48 -1.30 32.79
C ARG A 161 2.23 -0.33 31.89
N THR A 162 2.50 -0.66 30.63
CA THR A 162 3.43 0.13 29.80
C THR A 162 2.84 0.49 28.45
N VAL A 163 2.97 1.77 28.06
CA VAL A 163 2.52 2.24 26.73
C VAL A 163 3.28 1.54 25.60
N SER A 164 4.57 1.27 25.79
CA SER A 164 5.43 0.58 24.83
C SER A 164 5.17 -0.92 24.75
N GLY A 165 4.83 -1.57 25.86
CA GLY A 165 4.49 -2.99 25.90
C GLY A 165 3.06 -3.30 25.46
N ARG A 166 2.15 -2.32 25.52
CA ARG A 166 0.75 -2.46 25.10
C ARG A 166 0.60 -3.01 23.69
N LYS A 167 1.32 -2.45 22.71
CA LYS A 167 1.28 -2.92 21.32
C LYS A 167 1.67 -4.40 21.15
N VAL A 168 2.64 -4.87 21.94
CA VAL A 168 3.10 -6.26 21.88
C VAL A 168 2.08 -7.19 22.54
N GLY A 169 1.50 -6.76 23.67
CA GLY A 169 0.41 -7.50 24.33
C GLY A 169 -0.85 -7.60 23.47
N ASP A 170 -1.25 -6.49 22.83
CA ASP A 170 -2.36 -6.43 21.88
C ASP A 170 -2.11 -7.39 20.70
N ALA A 171 -0.94 -7.31 20.06
CA ALA A 171 -0.58 -8.21 18.95
C ALA A 171 -0.57 -9.70 19.35
N TRP A 172 -0.17 -10.03 20.58
CA TRP A 172 -0.25 -11.41 21.07
C TRP A 172 -1.70 -11.84 21.31
N LEU A 173 -2.55 -10.98 21.88
CA LEU A 173 -3.96 -11.27 22.10
C LEU A 173 -4.72 -11.41 20.77
N ASP A 174 -4.44 -10.57 19.78
CA ASP A 174 -5.01 -10.66 18.43
C ASP A 174 -4.64 -11.98 17.75
N ARG A 175 -3.38 -12.41 17.92
CA ARG A 175 -2.88 -13.66 17.35
C ARG A 175 -3.51 -14.91 17.95
N HIS A 176 -3.58 -14.99 19.28
CA HIS A 176 -4.05 -16.20 19.97
C HIS A 176 -5.55 -16.18 20.24
N GLY A 177 -6.19 -15.00 20.19
CA GLY A 177 -7.63 -14.82 20.35
C GLY A 177 -8.19 -15.55 21.55
N LEU A 178 -9.25 -16.32 21.33
CA LEU A 178 -9.93 -17.11 22.36
C LEU A 178 -9.04 -18.21 22.98
N ALA A 179 -7.98 -18.67 22.29
CA ALA A 179 -7.06 -19.67 22.84
C ALA A 179 -6.20 -19.14 24.00
N ALA A 180 -6.12 -17.82 24.17
CA ALA A 180 -5.46 -17.19 25.31
C ALA A 180 -6.30 -17.21 26.60
N VAL A 181 -7.63 -17.29 26.48
CA VAL A 181 -8.58 -17.19 27.62
C VAL A 181 -8.28 -18.19 28.73
N PRO A 182 -8.05 -19.50 28.44
CA PRO A 182 -7.73 -20.48 29.48
C PRO A 182 -6.52 -20.12 30.36
N TYR A 183 -5.54 -19.41 29.82
CA TYR A 183 -4.32 -19.04 30.58
C TYR A 183 -4.51 -17.79 31.44
N LEU A 184 -5.55 -16.99 31.16
CA LEU A 184 -5.85 -15.72 31.84
C LEU A 184 -6.87 -15.89 32.98
N VAL A 185 -7.86 -16.78 32.81
CA VAL A 185 -8.99 -16.96 33.74
C VAL A 185 -8.56 -17.24 35.19
N PRO A 186 -7.60 -18.13 35.47
CA PRO A 186 -7.19 -18.40 36.85
C PRO A 186 -6.67 -17.16 37.58
N ASP A 187 -5.92 -16.29 36.90
CA ASP A 187 -5.45 -15.04 37.50
C ASP A 187 -6.58 -14.00 37.59
N ALA A 188 -7.49 -13.96 36.61
CA ALA A 188 -8.65 -13.04 36.59
C ALA A 188 -9.66 -13.30 37.71
N LEU A 189 -9.73 -14.52 38.23
CA LEU A 189 -10.63 -14.91 39.32
C LEU A 189 -9.89 -15.18 40.64
N ALA A 190 -8.59 -14.82 40.71
CA ALA A 190 -7.76 -15.01 41.89
C ALA A 190 -7.92 -13.90 42.94
N LYS A 191 -7.64 -14.24 44.20
CA LYS A 191 -7.63 -13.30 45.33
C LYS A 191 -6.61 -12.16 45.17
N ARG A 192 -5.50 -12.41 44.45
CA ARG A 192 -4.40 -11.44 44.29
C ARG A 192 -4.81 -10.31 43.35
N ARG A 193 -4.96 -9.10 43.90
CA ARG A 193 -5.44 -7.91 43.19
C ARG A 193 -4.66 -7.58 41.91
N VAL A 194 -3.33 -7.50 41.98
CA VAL A 194 -2.51 -7.03 40.84
C VAL A 194 -2.52 -7.99 39.63
N PRO A 195 -2.30 -9.32 39.80
CA PRO A 195 -2.48 -10.29 38.72
C PRO A 195 -3.91 -10.35 38.17
N ARG A 196 -4.92 -10.18 39.04
CA ARG A 196 -6.32 -10.13 38.63
C ARG A 196 -6.60 -8.98 37.67
N LEU A 197 -6.25 -7.77 38.07
CA LEU A 197 -6.40 -6.58 37.21
C LEU A 197 -5.66 -6.76 35.86
N LYS A 198 -4.46 -7.37 35.94
CA LYS A 198 -3.73 -8.11 34.89
C LYS A 198 -4.62 -8.75 33.83
N ALA A 199 -5.14 -9.89 34.23
CA ALA A 199 -5.83 -10.82 33.36
C ALA A 199 -7.22 -10.33 32.96
N VAL A 200 -7.96 -9.65 33.85
CA VAL A 200 -9.28 -9.08 33.56
C VAL A 200 -9.21 -8.13 32.37
N ALA A 201 -8.18 -7.29 32.30
CA ALA A 201 -8.03 -6.36 31.19
C ALA A 201 -7.71 -7.04 29.85
N ALA A 202 -6.91 -8.10 29.88
CA ALA A 202 -6.66 -8.92 28.70
C ALA A 202 -7.94 -9.64 28.23
N LEU A 203 -8.77 -10.15 29.16
CA LEU A 203 -10.06 -10.75 28.84
C LEU A 203 -11.05 -9.74 28.25
N ARG A 204 -11.09 -8.50 28.77
CA ARG A 204 -11.94 -7.43 28.22
C ARG A 204 -11.51 -7.01 26.81
N TYR A 205 -10.21 -6.97 26.55
CA TYR A 205 -9.69 -6.73 25.21
C TYR A 205 -10.18 -7.80 24.22
N LEU A 206 -10.05 -9.08 24.59
CA LEU A 206 -10.56 -10.19 23.78
C LEU A 206 -12.10 -10.13 23.61
N ALA A 207 -12.83 -9.71 24.64
CA ALA A 207 -14.28 -9.55 24.57
C ALA A 207 -14.71 -8.40 23.64
N ALA A 208 -13.91 -7.33 23.54
CA ALA A 208 -14.16 -6.25 22.60
C ALA A 208 -13.93 -6.68 21.14
N ALA A 209 -12.94 -7.55 20.89
CA ALA A 209 -12.62 -8.07 19.56
C ALA A 209 -13.55 -9.20 19.09
N HIS A 210 -13.94 -10.11 19.99
CA HIS A 210 -14.65 -11.35 19.65
C HIS A 210 -16.06 -11.45 20.25
N GLY A 211 -16.47 -10.48 21.06
CA GLY A 211 -17.72 -10.53 21.84
C GLY A 211 -17.54 -11.26 23.19
N ALA A 212 -18.38 -10.91 24.16
CA ALA A 212 -18.33 -11.51 25.50
C ALA A 212 -18.70 -13.00 25.51
N GLY A 213 -19.68 -13.42 24.71
CA GLY A 213 -20.15 -14.81 24.64
C GLY A 213 -19.03 -15.81 24.29
N PRO A 214 -18.26 -15.58 23.21
CA PRO A 214 -17.14 -16.46 22.86
C PRO A 214 -16.01 -16.51 23.90
N VAL A 215 -15.75 -15.40 24.63
CA VAL A 215 -14.78 -15.39 25.74
C VAL A 215 -15.28 -16.21 26.93
N VAL A 216 -16.57 -16.12 27.26
CA VAL A 216 -17.21 -16.94 28.31
C VAL A 216 -17.16 -18.43 27.94
N GLU A 217 -17.42 -18.77 26.67
CA GLU A 217 -17.31 -20.14 26.19
C GLU A 217 -15.88 -20.68 26.33
N ALA A 218 -14.88 -19.90 25.93
CA ALA A 218 -13.47 -20.28 26.06
C ALA A 218 -13.02 -20.41 27.53
N ALA A 219 -13.68 -19.73 28.47
CA ALA A 219 -13.42 -19.86 29.90
C ALA A 219 -13.98 -21.16 30.51
N ARG A 220 -14.96 -21.82 29.85
CA ARG A 220 -15.64 -23.03 30.36
C ARG A 220 -14.73 -24.25 30.53
N VAL A 221 -13.51 -24.23 29.95
CA VAL A 221 -12.47 -25.24 30.26
C VAL A 221 -12.13 -25.29 31.77
N HIS A 222 -12.39 -24.22 32.51
CA HIS A 222 -12.25 -24.12 33.98
C HIS A 222 -13.54 -24.44 34.75
N GLY A 223 -14.57 -24.93 34.06
CA GLY A 223 -15.90 -25.25 34.59
C GLY A 223 -16.92 -24.11 34.44
N ASP A 224 -18.21 -24.44 34.52
CA ASP A 224 -19.32 -23.50 34.32
C ASP A 224 -19.28 -22.33 35.31
N ARG A 225 -18.89 -22.59 36.57
CA ARG A 225 -18.72 -21.56 37.59
C ARG A 225 -17.68 -20.51 37.20
N ALA A 226 -16.61 -20.90 36.51
CA ALA A 226 -15.60 -19.96 36.03
C ALA A 226 -16.10 -19.17 34.81
N ALA A 227 -16.86 -19.81 33.91
CA ALA A 227 -17.49 -19.15 32.78
C ALA A 227 -18.50 -18.07 33.23
N ASP A 228 -19.38 -18.41 34.18
CA ASP A 228 -20.35 -17.47 34.76
C ASP A 228 -19.65 -16.29 35.45
N ALA A 229 -18.60 -16.57 36.21
CA ALA A 229 -17.79 -15.54 36.87
C ALA A 229 -17.09 -14.62 35.84
N VAL A 230 -16.61 -15.16 34.72
CA VAL A 230 -16.04 -14.35 33.62
C VAL A 230 -17.13 -13.50 32.96
N ALA A 231 -18.32 -14.05 32.73
CA ALA A 231 -19.44 -13.28 32.18
C ALA A 231 -19.78 -12.08 33.08
N GLU A 232 -19.82 -12.29 34.40
CA GLU A 232 -20.05 -11.24 35.38
C GLU A 232 -18.91 -10.21 35.41
N VAL A 233 -17.65 -10.64 35.37
CA VAL A 233 -16.47 -9.75 35.28
C VAL A 233 -16.51 -8.86 34.03
N LEU A 234 -16.90 -9.42 32.89
CA LEU A 234 -16.98 -8.69 31.61
C LEU A 234 -18.17 -7.72 31.57
N ALA A 235 -19.27 -8.04 32.24
CA ALA A 235 -20.45 -7.19 32.34
C ALA A 235 -20.27 -6.00 33.31
N ARG A 236 -19.37 -6.11 34.29
CA ARG A 236 -19.14 -5.04 35.28
C ARG A 236 -18.41 -3.83 34.66
N PRO A 237 -18.83 -2.59 35.01
CA PRO A 237 -18.07 -1.38 34.71
C PRO A 237 -16.66 -1.46 35.30
N HIS A 238 -15.69 -0.80 34.69
CA HIS A 238 -14.31 -0.85 35.18
C HIS A 238 -13.56 0.46 35.02
N ALA A 239 -12.61 0.64 35.92
CA ALA A 239 -11.62 1.70 35.82
C ALA A 239 -10.67 1.42 34.64
N PRO A 240 -10.26 2.46 33.90
CA PRO A 240 -9.32 2.35 32.80
C PRO A 240 -7.93 1.94 33.27
N MET A 241 -7.19 1.30 32.37
CA MET A 241 -5.90 0.68 32.65
C MET A 241 -4.79 1.72 32.82
N PRO A 242 -3.75 1.51 33.65
CA PRO A 242 -2.64 2.49 33.77
C PRO A 242 -1.84 2.73 32.49
N SER A 243 -1.78 1.74 31.59
CA SER A 243 -1.21 1.84 30.25
C SER A 243 -2.17 2.45 29.23
N GLU A 244 -3.46 2.46 29.52
CA GLU A 244 -4.46 3.23 28.78
C GLU A 244 -4.41 4.66 29.31
N PRO A 245 -4.71 5.66 28.47
CA PRO A 245 -4.86 7.01 28.99
C PRO A 245 -5.99 6.99 30.03
N VAL A 246 -5.69 7.32 31.29
CA VAL A 246 -6.73 7.49 32.33
C VAL A 246 -7.60 8.68 31.91
N PRO A 247 -8.91 8.50 31.65
CA PRO A 247 -9.87 9.57 31.49
C PRO A 247 -10.33 10.03 32.88
N ASP A 248 -9.41 10.60 33.67
CA ASP A 248 -9.77 11.48 34.81
C ASP A 248 -9.57 12.96 34.48
N ALA A 249 -9.19 13.24 33.24
CA ALA A 249 -9.67 14.39 32.52
C ALA A 249 -9.74 13.96 31.06
N LEU A 250 -10.87 14.20 30.40
CA LEU A 250 -10.81 14.35 28.95
C LEU A 250 -9.63 15.30 28.66
N PRO A 251 -8.74 14.99 27.70
CA PRO A 251 -7.66 15.92 27.38
C PRO A 251 -8.28 17.29 27.18
N ASP A 252 -7.67 18.34 27.74
CA ASP A 252 -8.16 19.70 27.56
C ASP A 252 -8.61 19.88 26.11
N LEU A 253 -9.87 20.30 25.96
CA LEU A 253 -10.41 20.58 24.64
C LEU A 253 -9.45 21.53 23.94
N PRO A 254 -9.05 21.24 22.70
CA PRO A 254 -8.12 22.09 22.00
C PRO A 254 -8.71 23.50 21.95
N ARG A 255 -8.01 24.46 22.55
CA ARG A 255 -8.37 25.86 22.40
C ARG A 255 -8.17 26.22 20.93
N LEU A 256 -9.19 26.84 20.32
CA LEU A 256 -9.07 27.29 18.95
C LEU A 256 -7.89 28.27 18.84
N PRO A 257 -7.00 28.08 17.86
CA PRO A 257 -5.86 28.95 17.67
C PRO A 257 -6.27 30.39 17.39
N ARG A 258 -5.44 31.37 17.79
CA ARG A 258 -5.71 32.80 17.57
C ARG A 258 -5.83 33.22 16.10
N TRP A 259 -5.30 32.42 15.17
CA TRP A 259 -5.40 32.67 13.74
C TRP A 259 -6.76 32.28 13.15
N ILE A 260 -7.62 31.59 13.92
CA ILE A 260 -9.01 31.32 13.54
C ILE A 260 -9.87 32.49 14.01
N ASP A 261 -10.39 33.25 13.04
CA ASP A 261 -11.49 34.18 13.26
C ASP A 261 -12.79 33.56 12.75
N VAL A 262 -13.66 33.17 13.67
CA VAL A 262 -14.92 32.46 13.36
C VAL A 262 -15.89 33.35 12.57
N GLU A 263 -15.89 34.65 12.83
CA GLU A 263 -16.79 35.59 12.14
C GLU A 263 -16.34 35.87 10.70
N ALA A 264 -15.06 35.64 10.39
CA ALA A 264 -14.49 35.80 9.06
C ALA A 264 -14.59 34.53 8.20
N LEU A 265 -14.94 33.38 8.78
CA LEU A 265 -15.12 32.12 8.05
C LEU A 265 -16.50 32.08 7.37
N PRO A 266 -16.62 31.50 6.16
CA PRO A 266 -17.93 31.26 5.57
C PRO A 266 -18.67 30.21 6.42
N ALA A 267 -19.76 30.62 7.05
CA ALA A 267 -20.53 29.74 7.92
C ALA A 267 -21.14 28.57 7.13
N PRO A 268 -20.95 27.30 7.56
CA PRO A 268 -21.70 26.18 7.02
C PRO A 268 -23.20 26.45 7.16
N LEU A 269 -23.99 25.99 6.19
CA LEU A 269 -25.44 26.13 6.22
C LEU A 269 -26.05 24.83 6.73
N LEU A 270 -27.12 24.91 7.53
CA LEU A 270 -28.00 23.79 7.82
C LEU A 270 -28.74 23.36 6.55
N ARG A 271 -29.30 22.16 6.53
CA ARG A 271 -30.07 21.67 5.36
C ARG A 271 -31.31 22.50 5.02
N ASP A 272 -31.84 23.27 5.98
CA ASP A 272 -32.93 24.22 5.74
C ASP A 272 -32.44 25.61 5.25
N GLY A 273 -31.13 25.75 5.00
CA GLY A 273 -30.50 26.94 4.43
C GLY A 273 -30.06 27.98 5.46
N ALA A 274 -30.38 27.81 6.75
CA ALA A 274 -29.96 28.73 7.80
C ALA A 274 -28.45 28.59 8.10
N PRO A 275 -27.69 29.70 8.29
CA PRO A 275 -26.27 29.61 8.66
C PRO A 275 -26.10 29.04 10.08
N LEU A 276 -25.06 28.22 10.28
CA LEU A 276 -24.68 27.77 11.61
C LEU A 276 -24.32 28.97 12.49
N PRO A 277 -24.89 29.08 13.70
CA PRO A 277 -24.51 30.12 14.65
C PRO A 277 -23.01 30.07 15.00
N PRO A 278 -22.35 31.20 15.31
CA PRO A 278 -20.90 31.24 15.61
C PRO A 278 -20.44 30.24 16.69
N ASP A 279 -21.25 30.02 17.73
CA ASP A 279 -20.93 29.04 18.78
C ASP A 279 -20.97 27.59 18.28
N ALA A 280 -21.89 27.28 17.36
CA ALA A 280 -21.93 25.98 16.70
C ALA A 280 -20.73 25.78 15.77
N VAL A 281 -20.29 26.84 15.08
CA VAL A 281 -19.06 26.82 14.28
C VAL A 281 -17.83 26.58 15.16
N ARG A 282 -17.74 27.23 16.34
CA ARG A 282 -16.66 26.97 17.32
C ARG A 282 -16.65 25.51 17.79
N ASN A 283 -17.81 24.95 18.09
CA ASN A 283 -17.93 23.55 18.52
C ASN A 283 -17.51 22.59 17.40
N LEU A 284 -17.92 22.84 16.15
CA LEU A 284 -17.51 22.06 14.98
C LEU A 284 -15.98 22.12 14.77
N LEU A 285 -15.37 23.31 14.81
CA LEU A 285 -13.92 23.48 14.71
C LEU A 285 -13.17 22.76 15.84
N THR A 286 -13.74 22.77 17.05
CA THR A 286 -13.17 22.05 18.20
C THR A 286 -13.20 20.55 17.96
N MET A 287 -14.31 19.99 17.48
CA MET A 287 -14.42 18.56 17.13
C MET A 287 -13.43 18.17 16.01
N LEU A 288 -13.26 19.01 14.99
CA LEU A 288 -12.27 18.80 13.93
C LEU A 288 -10.83 18.78 14.49
N ALA A 289 -10.50 19.69 15.40
CA ALA A 289 -9.20 19.72 16.08
C ALA A 289 -8.99 18.52 17.02
N MET A 290 -10.07 17.92 17.53
CA MET A 290 -10.03 16.71 18.36
C MET A 290 -9.85 15.44 17.53
N ALA A 291 -10.27 15.42 16.26
CA ALA A 291 -10.34 14.21 15.42
C ALA A 291 -9.02 13.44 15.35
N ARG A 292 -7.87 14.14 15.34
CA ARG A 292 -6.53 13.53 15.36
C ARG A 292 -6.25 12.69 16.62
N ARG A 293 -6.94 12.99 17.71
CA ARG A 293 -6.93 12.26 18.98
C ARG A 293 -8.27 11.57 19.21
N GLY A 294 -8.98 11.16 18.16
CA GLY A 294 -10.35 10.67 18.27
C GLY A 294 -10.53 9.49 19.23
N THR A 295 -9.53 8.62 19.36
CA THR A 295 -9.53 7.52 20.35
C THR A 295 -9.51 8.00 21.81
N ALA A 296 -9.11 9.25 22.06
CA ALA A 296 -9.16 9.88 23.38
C ALA A 296 -10.52 10.54 23.69
N PHE A 297 -11.44 10.59 22.72
CA PHE A 297 -12.76 11.22 22.83
C PHE A 297 -13.84 10.23 22.36
N PRO A 298 -14.36 9.38 23.26
CA PRO A 298 -15.43 8.43 22.92
C PRO A 298 -16.63 9.15 22.27
N GLY A 299 -17.18 8.57 21.19
CA GLY A 299 -18.33 9.12 20.46
C GLY A 299 -18.01 10.30 19.53
N LEU A 300 -16.74 10.72 19.39
CA LEU A 300 -16.39 11.89 18.58
C LEU A 300 -16.67 11.69 17.09
N ALA A 301 -16.42 10.50 16.56
CA ALA A 301 -16.64 10.21 15.15
C ALA A 301 -18.13 10.34 14.81
N GLU A 302 -18.99 9.71 15.60
CA GLU A 302 -20.45 9.72 15.45
C GLU A 302 -21.02 11.14 15.62
N ALA A 303 -20.52 11.89 16.59
CA ALA A 303 -20.92 13.28 16.82
C ALA A 303 -20.52 14.20 15.65
N LEU A 304 -19.29 14.05 15.14
CA LEU A 304 -18.82 14.83 14.00
C LEU A 304 -19.60 14.47 12.74
N ASP A 305 -19.82 13.18 12.47
CA ASP A 305 -20.59 12.73 11.30
C ASP A 305 -22.05 13.22 11.38
N GLY A 306 -22.67 13.19 12.57
CA GLY A 306 -24.00 13.76 12.81
C GLY A 306 -24.06 15.28 12.60
N ALA A 307 -23.05 16.02 13.06
CA ALA A 307 -22.93 17.46 12.86
C ALA A 307 -22.78 17.84 11.38
N LEU A 308 -21.93 17.10 10.65
CA LEU A 308 -21.74 17.31 9.21
C LEU A 308 -23.00 16.93 8.42
N ALA A 309 -23.69 15.84 8.78
CA ALA A 309 -24.92 15.41 8.12
C ALA A 309 -26.07 16.42 8.25
N ALA A 310 -26.11 17.20 9.33
CA ALA A 310 -27.09 18.27 9.55
C ALA A 310 -26.85 19.51 8.66
N CYS A 311 -25.66 19.64 8.08
CA CYS A 311 -25.30 20.74 7.19
C CYS A 311 -25.67 20.44 5.72
N ALA A 312 -25.90 21.48 4.93
CA ALA A 312 -26.03 21.41 3.48
C ALA A 312 -24.66 21.04 2.87
N PRO A 313 -24.53 19.93 2.11
CA PRO A 313 -23.24 19.43 1.63
C PRO A 313 -22.40 20.46 0.86
N ALA A 314 -23.03 21.30 0.03
CA ALA A 314 -22.34 22.32 -0.77
C ALA A 314 -21.70 23.45 0.06
N SER A 315 -22.07 23.60 1.34
CA SER A 315 -21.52 24.64 2.23
C SER A 315 -20.26 24.21 2.99
N LEU A 316 -20.00 22.90 3.09
CA LEU A 316 -18.87 22.35 3.85
C LEU A 316 -17.50 22.55 3.17
N PRO A 317 -17.33 22.36 1.83
CA PRO A 317 -16.03 22.54 1.18
C PRO A 317 -15.49 23.98 1.23
N PRO A 318 -16.29 25.03 0.98
CA PRO A 318 -15.85 26.42 1.14
C PRO A 318 -15.40 26.74 2.57
N PHE A 319 -16.10 26.22 3.58
CA PHE A 319 -15.73 26.34 4.99
C PHE A 319 -14.41 25.64 5.30
N GLY A 320 -14.27 24.36 4.93
CA GLY A 320 -13.03 23.61 5.14
C GLY A 320 -11.84 24.27 4.46
N TRP A 321 -12.01 24.76 3.22
CA TRP A 321 -10.96 25.47 2.51
C TRP A 321 -10.55 26.77 3.19
N ALA A 322 -11.51 27.56 3.71
CA ALA A 322 -11.21 28.79 4.43
C ALA A 322 -10.41 28.54 5.71
N VAL A 323 -10.73 27.48 6.47
CA VAL A 323 -9.97 27.06 7.65
C VAL A 323 -8.53 26.67 7.28
N PHE A 324 -8.37 25.90 6.19
CA PHE A 324 -7.06 25.52 5.67
C PHE A 324 -6.22 26.73 5.23
N GLU A 325 -6.81 27.72 4.54
CA GLU A 325 -6.08 28.93 4.14
C GLU A 325 -5.71 29.80 5.34
N ALA A 326 -6.57 29.92 6.35
CA ALA A 326 -6.23 30.61 7.59
C ALA A 326 -5.02 29.96 8.29
N TRP A 327 -4.97 28.61 8.33
CA TRP A 327 -3.81 27.87 8.85
C TRP A 327 -2.54 28.10 8.02
N ARG A 328 -2.66 28.21 6.69
CA ARG A 328 -1.53 28.54 5.80
C ARG A 328 -1.03 29.95 5.98
N ALA A 329 -1.93 30.93 6.09
CA ALA A 329 -1.59 32.33 6.35
C ALA A 329 -0.85 32.49 7.69
N ALA A 330 -1.15 31.64 8.68
CA ALA A 330 -0.44 31.57 9.95
C ALA A 330 0.94 30.87 9.89
N GLY A 331 1.43 30.48 8.72
CA GLY A 331 2.73 29.83 8.55
C GLY A 331 2.73 28.31 8.73
N THR A 332 1.56 27.66 8.65
CA THR A 332 1.40 26.20 8.78
C THR A 332 1.98 25.59 10.06
N PRO A 333 1.58 26.08 11.25
CA PRO A 333 2.08 25.55 12.51
C PRO A 333 1.71 24.06 12.67
N GLY A 334 2.70 23.24 13.05
CA GLY A 334 2.58 21.77 13.00
C GLY A 334 1.57 21.17 13.99
N ARG A 335 1.37 21.82 15.15
CA ARG A 335 0.38 21.39 16.17
C ARG A 335 -1.05 21.47 15.65
N GLU A 336 -1.31 22.39 14.73
CA GLU A 336 -2.62 22.63 14.13
C GLU A 336 -2.75 22.02 12.72
N SER A 337 -1.92 21.03 12.38
CA SER A 337 -2.03 20.30 11.10
C SER A 337 -3.38 19.63 10.86
N TRP A 338 -4.23 19.51 11.89
CA TRP A 338 -5.63 19.10 11.77
C TRP A 338 -6.42 19.96 10.76
N ALA A 339 -6.04 21.22 10.52
CA ALA A 339 -6.70 22.08 9.54
C ALA A 339 -6.56 21.55 8.10
N LEU A 340 -5.44 20.92 7.78
CA LEU A 340 -5.26 20.18 6.52
C LEU A 340 -6.06 18.87 6.55
N GLU A 341 -5.97 18.11 7.64
CA GLU A 341 -6.65 16.81 7.79
C GLU A 341 -8.19 16.95 7.71
N ALA A 342 -8.74 18.06 8.19
CA ALA A 342 -10.18 18.37 8.13
C ALA A 342 -10.73 18.42 6.71
N LEU A 343 -9.92 18.79 5.71
CA LEU A 343 -10.31 18.74 4.30
C LEU A 343 -10.68 17.32 3.85
N GLY A 344 -10.18 16.28 4.54
CA GLY A 344 -10.53 14.89 4.25
C GLY A 344 -12.01 14.58 4.46
N ARG A 345 -12.68 15.29 5.38
CA ARG A 345 -14.12 15.13 5.67
C ARG A 345 -15.00 16.23 5.08
N LEU A 346 -14.42 17.41 4.87
CA LEU A 346 -15.15 18.60 4.41
C LEU A 346 -15.04 18.82 2.90
N GLY A 347 -14.01 18.25 2.26
CA GLY A 347 -13.64 18.55 0.89
C GLY A 347 -14.44 17.80 -0.17
N ASP A 348 -14.52 18.41 -1.34
CA ASP A 348 -15.11 17.88 -2.57
C ASP A 348 -14.08 17.94 -3.73
N ASP A 349 -14.57 17.74 -4.95
CA ASP A 349 -13.74 17.79 -6.17
C ASP A 349 -13.09 19.17 -6.40
N ASP A 350 -13.70 20.26 -5.93
CA ASP A 350 -13.10 21.60 -5.97
C ASP A 350 -11.88 21.70 -5.06
N VAL A 351 -12.03 21.21 -3.83
CA VAL A 351 -10.93 21.12 -2.85
C VAL A 351 -9.81 20.24 -3.39
N VAL A 352 -10.11 19.08 -3.99
CA VAL A 352 -9.12 18.21 -4.64
C VAL A 352 -8.33 18.96 -5.70
N ARG A 353 -9.03 19.67 -6.60
CA ARG A 353 -8.43 20.41 -7.71
C ARG A 353 -7.48 21.50 -7.22
N ARG A 354 -7.78 22.14 -6.08
CA ARG A 354 -6.96 23.18 -5.46
C ARG A 354 -5.84 22.62 -4.57
N LEU A 355 -6.07 21.50 -3.90
CA LEU A 355 -5.12 20.87 -2.97
C LEU A 355 -4.00 20.13 -3.72
N ARG A 356 -4.32 19.39 -4.79
CA ARG A 356 -3.33 18.57 -5.52
C ARG A 356 -2.05 19.33 -5.89
N PRO A 357 -2.10 20.53 -6.52
CA PRO A 357 -0.89 21.28 -6.86
C PRO A 357 -0.04 21.65 -5.64
N LEU A 358 -0.66 21.89 -4.48
CA LEU A 358 0.06 22.18 -3.23
C LEU A 358 0.80 20.94 -2.71
N VAL A 359 0.14 19.78 -2.74
CA VAL A 359 0.72 18.48 -2.35
C VAL A 359 1.97 18.17 -3.19
N GLU A 360 1.92 18.42 -4.49
CA GLU A 360 3.05 18.20 -5.41
C GLU A 360 4.21 19.18 -5.20
N GLN A 361 3.94 20.39 -4.68
CA GLN A 361 4.96 21.43 -4.46
C GLN A 361 5.68 21.30 -3.11
N TRP A 362 4.99 20.84 -2.05
CA TRP A 362 5.53 20.83 -0.69
C TRP A 362 6.86 20.07 -0.50
N PRO A 363 7.14 18.93 -1.17
CA PRO A 363 8.45 18.28 -1.02
C PRO A 363 9.62 19.17 -1.47
N GLY A 364 9.41 20.11 -2.40
CA GLY A 364 10.43 21.09 -2.83
C GLY A 364 10.60 22.28 -1.88
N GLN A 365 9.73 22.39 -0.87
CA GLN A 365 9.71 23.46 0.14
C GLN A 365 9.99 22.89 1.54
N SER A 366 10.72 21.77 1.62
CA SER A 366 10.99 21.04 2.87
C SER A 366 9.72 20.58 3.62
N GLY A 367 8.58 20.48 2.92
CA GLY A 367 7.27 20.16 3.48
C GLY A 367 6.87 18.68 3.33
N HIS A 368 7.82 17.73 3.43
CA HIS A 368 7.56 16.30 3.18
C HIS A 368 6.40 15.74 4.01
N HIS A 369 6.32 16.07 5.31
CA HIS A 369 5.23 15.63 6.17
C HIS A 369 3.86 16.15 5.72
N ARG A 370 3.77 17.41 5.28
CA ARG A 370 2.53 17.96 4.72
C ARG A 370 2.13 17.27 3.42
N ALA A 371 3.09 16.94 2.56
CA ALA A 371 2.82 16.20 1.34
C ALA A 371 2.25 14.80 1.63
N VAL A 372 2.80 14.10 2.62
CA VAL A 372 2.26 12.81 3.09
C VAL A 372 0.85 12.97 3.66
N GLN A 373 0.61 13.97 4.51
CA GLN A 373 -0.73 14.25 5.05
C GLN A 373 -1.73 14.60 3.94
N GLY A 374 -1.32 15.41 2.96
CA GLY A 374 -2.16 15.79 1.82
C GLY A 374 -2.58 14.62 0.94
N VAL A 375 -1.72 13.62 0.76
CA VAL A 375 -2.09 12.34 0.14
C VAL A 375 -3.18 11.63 0.94
N GLY A 376 -3.03 11.55 2.27
CA GLY A 376 -4.05 10.99 3.16
C GLY A 376 -5.39 11.75 3.08
N VAL A 377 -5.35 13.07 2.95
CA VAL A 377 -6.54 13.91 2.75
C VAL A 377 -7.25 13.58 1.44
N LEU A 378 -6.52 13.48 0.32
CA LEU A 378 -7.12 13.08 -0.96
C LEU A 378 -7.78 11.69 -0.87
N ALA A 379 -7.17 10.76 -0.15
CA ALA A 379 -7.74 9.43 0.07
C ALA A 379 -9.01 9.47 0.92
N ALA A 380 -9.02 10.31 1.95
CA ALA A 380 -10.17 10.51 2.83
C ALA A 380 -11.36 11.16 2.11
N ILE A 381 -11.12 12.12 1.20
CA ILE A 381 -12.17 12.71 0.35
C ILE A 381 -12.84 11.61 -0.50
N GLY A 382 -12.04 10.71 -1.07
CA GLY A 382 -12.52 9.44 -1.62
C GLY A 382 -13.38 9.50 -2.89
N THR A 383 -13.61 10.70 -3.46
CA THR A 383 -14.30 10.89 -4.75
C THR A 383 -13.44 10.42 -5.92
N ASP A 384 -14.05 10.16 -7.07
CA ASP A 384 -13.32 9.74 -8.28
C ASP A 384 -12.28 10.79 -8.71
N ALA A 385 -12.56 12.08 -8.53
CA ALA A 385 -11.59 13.14 -8.78
C ALA A 385 -10.40 13.05 -7.80
N ALA A 386 -10.66 12.75 -6.52
CA ALA A 386 -9.62 12.59 -5.50
C ALA A 386 -8.73 11.37 -5.77
N LEU A 387 -9.33 10.24 -6.12
CA LEU A 387 -8.61 9.01 -6.47
C LEU A 387 -7.84 9.17 -7.79
N THR A 388 -8.40 9.88 -8.77
CA THR A 388 -7.69 10.25 -10.00
C THR A 388 -6.49 11.15 -9.70
N ALA A 389 -6.64 12.12 -8.78
CA ALA A 389 -5.54 12.98 -8.36
C ALA A 389 -4.43 12.17 -7.67
N LEU A 390 -4.79 11.24 -6.79
CA LEU A 390 -3.85 10.31 -6.16
C LEU A 390 -3.12 9.45 -7.19
N HIS A 391 -3.85 8.85 -8.13
CA HIS A 391 -3.27 8.02 -9.19
C HIS A 391 -2.24 8.80 -10.02
N ARG A 392 -2.54 10.07 -10.34
CA ARG A 392 -1.59 10.94 -11.04
C ARG A 392 -0.33 11.25 -10.23
N ILE A 393 -0.45 11.47 -8.92
CA ILE A 393 0.70 11.68 -8.03
C ILE A 393 1.59 10.42 -8.00
N ALA A 394 0.97 9.25 -7.84
CA ALA A 394 1.60 7.93 -7.92
C ALA A 394 2.31 7.69 -9.27
N ALA A 395 1.72 8.12 -10.39
CA ALA A 395 2.30 7.88 -11.70
C ALA A 395 3.41 8.89 -12.08
N ARG A 396 3.33 10.15 -11.64
CA ARG A 396 4.09 11.27 -12.24
C ARG A 396 4.90 12.12 -11.28
N SER A 397 4.76 11.94 -9.97
CA SER A 397 5.53 12.76 -9.03
C SER A 397 7.03 12.58 -9.25
N ARG A 398 7.75 13.69 -9.42
CA ARG A 398 9.22 13.71 -9.46
C ARG A 398 9.85 13.32 -8.13
N TYR A 399 9.10 13.43 -7.03
CA TYR A 399 9.58 13.12 -5.69
C TYR A 399 9.26 11.66 -5.35
N ARG A 400 10.30 10.83 -5.23
CA ARG A 400 10.19 9.40 -4.96
C ARG A 400 9.33 9.08 -3.73
N GLY A 401 9.61 9.71 -2.58
CA GLY A 401 8.86 9.42 -1.35
C GLY A 401 7.38 9.81 -1.40
N LEU A 402 7.03 10.87 -2.15
CA LEU A 402 5.62 11.25 -2.36
C LEU A 402 4.92 10.23 -3.26
N ARG A 403 5.62 9.75 -4.29
CA ARG A 403 5.13 8.73 -5.22
C ARG A 403 4.82 7.42 -4.51
N GLU A 404 5.79 6.90 -3.75
CA GLU A 404 5.64 5.65 -2.98
C GLU A 404 4.52 5.75 -1.93
N ASN A 405 4.35 6.93 -1.30
CA ASN A 405 3.24 7.16 -0.37
C ASN A 405 1.87 7.14 -1.07
N ALA A 406 1.75 7.76 -2.24
CA ALA A 406 0.52 7.75 -3.02
C ALA A 406 0.21 6.33 -3.54
N ASP A 407 1.20 5.58 -4.01
CA ASP A 407 1.06 4.19 -4.43
C ASP A 407 0.51 3.31 -3.30
N ARG A 408 1.13 3.38 -2.11
CA ARG A 408 0.67 2.64 -0.93
C ARG A 408 -0.76 3.01 -0.55
N THR A 409 -1.06 4.31 -0.54
CA THR A 409 -2.40 4.80 -0.17
C THR A 409 -3.47 4.32 -1.17
N LEU A 410 -3.17 4.33 -2.47
CA LEU A 410 -4.08 3.79 -3.49
C LEU A 410 -4.29 2.29 -3.34
N ALA A 411 -3.23 1.53 -3.01
CA ALA A 411 -3.34 0.10 -2.77
C ALA A 411 -4.23 -0.19 -1.54
N GLU A 412 -4.13 0.60 -0.48
CA GLU A 412 -4.99 0.51 0.70
C GLU A 412 -6.45 0.82 0.37
N VAL A 413 -6.71 1.90 -0.38
CA VAL A 413 -8.08 2.27 -0.83
C VAL A 413 -8.67 1.20 -1.76
N ALA A 414 -7.88 0.68 -2.70
CA ALA A 414 -8.34 -0.36 -3.62
C ALA A 414 -8.67 -1.65 -2.85
N LYS A 415 -7.79 -2.09 -1.93
CA LYS A 415 -8.02 -3.26 -1.09
C LYS A 415 -9.29 -3.12 -0.24
N ALA A 416 -9.54 -1.94 0.34
CA ALA A 416 -10.77 -1.67 1.10
C ALA A 416 -12.04 -1.77 0.25
N ARG A 417 -11.94 -1.59 -1.08
CA ARG A 417 -13.04 -1.76 -2.05
C ARG A 417 -13.06 -3.14 -2.73
N GLY A 418 -12.21 -4.08 -2.31
CA GLY A 418 -12.09 -5.40 -2.95
C GLY A 418 -11.50 -5.34 -4.37
N LEU A 419 -10.75 -4.29 -4.70
CA LEU A 419 -10.14 -4.07 -6.01
C LEU A 419 -8.61 -4.09 -5.91
N THR A 420 -7.95 -4.41 -7.03
CA THR A 420 -6.52 -4.10 -7.20
C THR A 420 -6.34 -2.62 -7.56
N ALA A 421 -5.15 -2.06 -7.31
CA ALA A 421 -4.84 -0.66 -7.67
C ALA A 421 -5.05 -0.39 -9.18
N GLU A 422 -4.75 -1.37 -10.03
CA GLU A 422 -4.94 -1.26 -11.47
C GLU A 422 -6.42 -1.38 -11.87
N GLN A 423 -7.22 -2.23 -11.22
CA GLN A 423 -8.67 -2.26 -11.42
C GLN A 423 -9.33 -0.95 -11.00
N LEU A 424 -8.87 -0.34 -9.92
CA LEU A 424 -9.31 0.99 -9.52
C LEU A 424 -8.94 2.02 -10.59
N ALA A 425 -7.71 1.98 -11.11
CA ALA A 425 -7.27 2.90 -12.15
C ALA A 425 -8.05 2.77 -13.47
N ASP A 426 -8.46 1.56 -13.87
CA ASP A 426 -9.34 1.34 -15.04
C ASP A 426 -10.68 2.07 -14.90
N ARG A 427 -11.22 2.13 -13.67
CA ARG A 427 -12.50 2.79 -13.36
C ARG A 427 -12.40 4.32 -13.29
N LEU A 428 -11.19 4.87 -13.14
CA LEU A 428 -10.95 6.30 -12.94
C LEU A 428 -10.63 7.04 -14.25
N VAL A 429 -10.62 6.36 -15.39
CA VAL A 429 -10.36 7.01 -16.69
C VAL A 429 -11.56 7.90 -17.06
N PRO A 430 -11.37 9.21 -17.30
CA PRO A 430 -12.48 10.10 -17.63
C PRO A 430 -13.03 9.86 -19.05
N GLY A 431 -14.34 10.03 -19.23
CA GLY A 431 -14.98 10.01 -20.55
C GLY A 431 -14.80 11.29 -21.38
N PHE A 432 -14.25 12.37 -20.79
CA PHE A 432 -13.98 13.67 -21.44
C PHE A 432 -15.17 14.34 -22.15
N GLY A 433 -16.39 13.99 -21.79
CA GLY A 433 -17.61 14.48 -22.44
C GLY A 433 -17.75 14.01 -23.90
N LEU A 434 -17.09 12.89 -24.23
CA LEU A 434 -17.31 12.14 -25.47
C LEU A 434 -18.61 11.34 -25.37
N ASP A 435 -19.24 11.09 -26.52
CA ASP A 435 -20.39 10.20 -26.63
C ASP A 435 -19.98 8.72 -26.53
N ALA A 436 -20.96 7.80 -26.58
CA ALA A 436 -20.71 6.36 -26.57
C ALA A 436 -19.90 5.87 -27.80
N GLY A 437 -19.93 6.64 -28.88
CA GLY A 437 -19.07 6.45 -30.06
C GLY A 437 -17.64 6.98 -29.86
N GLY A 438 -17.30 7.48 -28.68
CA GLY A 438 -15.98 8.06 -28.41
C GLY A 438 -15.68 9.30 -29.25
N SER A 439 -16.72 9.99 -29.71
CA SER A 439 -16.62 11.22 -30.50
C SER A 439 -17.26 12.40 -29.77
N MET A 440 -17.13 13.58 -30.35
CA MET A 440 -17.78 14.80 -29.88
C MET A 440 -17.98 15.73 -31.06
N VAL A 441 -19.20 16.26 -31.20
CA VAL A 441 -19.52 17.26 -32.22
C VAL A 441 -19.30 18.65 -31.64
N LEU A 442 -18.57 19.46 -32.40
CA LEU A 442 -18.26 20.86 -32.13
C LEU A 442 -19.04 21.71 -33.12
N ASP A 443 -20.01 22.47 -32.62
CA ASP A 443 -20.92 23.26 -33.45
C ASP A 443 -20.42 24.70 -33.59
N TYR A 444 -20.26 25.16 -34.83
CA TYR A 444 -19.94 26.57 -35.15
C TYR A 444 -21.18 27.31 -35.69
N GLY A 445 -22.34 26.66 -35.80
CA GLY A 445 -23.54 27.16 -36.46
C GLY A 445 -23.67 26.59 -37.88
N PRO A 446 -23.14 27.26 -38.92
CA PRO A 446 -23.29 26.82 -40.31
C PRO A 446 -22.34 25.69 -40.72
N ARG A 447 -21.46 25.25 -39.82
CA ARG A 447 -20.58 24.10 -40.02
C ARG A 447 -20.32 23.40 -38.69
N ARG A 448 -20.10 22.09 -38.76
CA ARG A 448 -19.78 21.26 -37.61
C ARG A 448 -18.47 20.52 -37.79
N PHE A 449 -17.85 20.18 -36.67
CA PHE A 449 -16.62 19.39 -36.65
C PHE A 449 -16.77 18.21 -35.71
N THR A 450 -16.39 17.04 -36.17
CA THR A 450 -16.45 15.80 -35.40
C THR A 450 -15.06 15.46 -34.89
N VAL A 451 -14.90 15.34 -33.57
CA VAL A 451 -13.63 15.01 -32.93
C VAL A 451 -13.33 13.52 -33.06
N GLY A 452 -12.10 13.19 -33.44
CA GLY A 452 -11.57 11.83 -33.43
C GLY A 452 -10.19 11.77 -32.79
N PHE A 453 -9.64 10.56 -32.64
CA PHE A 453 -8.37 10.32 -31.95
C PHE A 453 -7.46 9.42 -32.78
N ASP A 454 -6.18 9.78 -32.83
CA ASP A 454 -5.14 8.95 -33.42
C ASP A 454 -4.69 7.83 -32.47
N GLU A 455 -3.69 7.04 -32.87
CA GLU A 455 -3.16 5.92 -32.12
C GLU A 455 -2.47 6.31 -30.81
N GLN A 456 -2.06 7.57 -30.64
CA GLN A 456 -1.60 8.07 -29.33
C GLN A 456 -2.66 8.92 -28.63
N LEU A 457 -3.93 8.74 -28.99
CA LEU A 457 -5.08 9.49 -28.47
C LEU A 457 -4.94 11.00 -28.62
N ARG A 458 -4.22 11.49 -29.64
CA ARG A 458 -4.17 12.93 -29.93
C ARG A 458 -5.45 13.31 -30.68
N PRO A 459 -6.19 14.32 -30.19
CA PRO A 459 -7.42 14.72 -30.86
C PRO A 459 -7.15 15.37 -32.22
N PHE A 460 -7.90 14.94 -33.23
CA PHE A 460 -8.08 15.62 -34.52
C PHE A 460 -9.55 15.94 -34.74
N VAL A 461 -9.86 16.73 -35.77
CA VAL A 461 -11.24 16.99 -36.17
C VAL A 461 -11.47 16.64 -37.65
N ARG A 462 -12.67 16.19 -37.98
CA ARG A 462 -13.16 16.07 -39.36
C ARG A 462 -14.25 17.11 -39.58
N ASP A 463 -14.19 17.82 -40.71
CA ASP A 463 -15.31 18.66 -41.13
C ASP A 463 -16.45 17.82 -41.74
N GLU A 464 -17.55 18.46 -42.12
CA GLU A 464 -18.75 17.81 -42.67
C GLU A 464 -18.49 17.04 -43.98
N ASN A 465 -17.41 17.39 -44.70
CA ASN A 465 -16.99 16.67 -45.91
C ASN A 465 -16.03 15.51 -45.60
N GLY A 466 -15.82 15.19 -44.31
CA GLY A 466 -14.90 14.16 -43.86
C GLY A 466 -13.42 14.57 -43.86
N LYS A 467 -13.08 15.81 -44.22
CA LYS A 467 -11.68 16.24 -44.33
C LYS A 467 -11.04 16.36 -42.95
N LEU A 468 -9.96 15.60 -42.75
CA LEU A 468 -9.21 15.56 -41.50
C LEU A 468 -8.34 16.82 -41.29
N ARG A 469 -8.37 17.36 -40.08
CA ARG A 469 -7.56 18.51 -39.65
C ARG A 469 -6.97 18.25 -38.27
N LYS A 470 -5.68 18.52 -38.12
CA LYS A 470 -4.94 18.36 -36.84
C LYS A 470 -5.32 19.37 -35.77
N SER A 471 -6.01 20.44 -36.15
CA SER A 471 -6.51 21.48 -35.27
C SER A 471 -7.89 21.94 -35.71
N LEU A 472 -8.68 22.37 -34.73
CA LEU A 472 -9.95 23.03 -35.01
C LEU A 472 -9.69 24.43 -35.59
N PRO A 473 -10.34 24.82 -36.69
CA PRO A 473 -10.21 26.17 -37.26
C PRO A 473 -10.60 27.26 -36.25
N LYS A 474 -9.94 28.41 -36.27
CA LYS A 474 -10.40 29.56 -35.47
C LYS A 474 -11.82 29.99 -35.92
N PRO A 475 -12.68 30.44 -34.99
CA PRO A 475 -13.95 31.07 -35.35
C PRO A 475 -13.75 32.19 -36.39
N GLY A 476 -14.54 32.17 -37.44
CA GLY A 476 -14.54 33.15 -38.53
C GLY A 476 -15.80 34.01 -38.54
N VAL A 477 -15.80 35.05 -39.39
CA VAL A 477 -16.89 36.05 -39.46
C VAL A 477 -18.25 35.46 -39.87
N LYS A 478 -18.25 34.30 -40.54
CA LYS A 478 -19.47 33.61 -40.97
C LYS A 478 -19.99 32.59 -39.95
N ASP A 479 -19.23 32.32 -38.89
CA ASP A 479 -19.62 31.37 -37.85
C ASP A 479 -20.50 32.08 -36.80
N ASP A 480 -21.32 31.32 -36.08
CA ASP A 480 -21.98 31.82 -34.88
C ASP A 480 -20.93 32.10 -33.79
N GLU A 481 -20.83 33.36 -33.37
CA GLU A 481 -19.75 33.81 -32.48
C GLU A 481 -19.76 33.07 -31.13
N ALA A 482 -20.95 32.83 -30.55
CA ALA A 482 -21.08 32.20 -29.25
C ALA A 482 -20.77 30.69 -29.32
N LEU A 483 -21.38 29.99 -30.28
CA LEU A 483 -21.18 28.55 -30.47
C LEU A 483 -19.73 28.24 -30.87
N ALA A 484 -19.18 28.97 -31.85
CA ALA A 484 -17.83 28.73 -32.33
C ALA A 484 -16.77 29.04 -31.26
N THR A 485 -16.94 30.10 -30.47
CA THR A 485 -16.03 30.42 -29.37
C THR A 485 -16.06 29.34 -28.29
N ALA A 486 -17.26 28.91 -27.87
CA ALA A 486 -17.42 27.85 -26.89
C ALA A 486 -16.83 26.51 -27.38
N ALA A 487 -17.09 26.15 -28.64
CA ALA A 487 -16.56 24.94 -29.27
C ALA A 487 -15.01 24.98 -29.37
N TYR A 488 -14.43 26.13 -29.73
CA TYR A 488 -12.98 26.30 -29.78
C TYR A 488 -12.31 26.17 -28.41
N GLN A 489 -12.91 26.77 -27.37
CA GLN A 489 -12.44 26.63 -26.00
C GLN A 489 -12.58 25.18 -25.50
N ARG A 490 -13.69 24.52 -25.80
CA ARG A 490 -13.95 23.12 -25.44
C ARG A 490 -12.94 22.17 -26.06
N PHE A 491 -12.60 22.33 -27.35
CA PHE A 491 -11.57 21.52 -28.00
C PHE A 491 -10.17 21.78 -27.43
N ALA A 492 -9.84 23.04 -27.11
CA ALA A 492 -8.57 23.36 -26.47
C ALA A 492 -8.43 22.72 -25.08
N ALA A 493 -9.50 22.73 -24.28
CA ALA A 493 -9.56 22.04 -23.00
C ALA A 493 -9.41 20.52 -23.16
N LEU A 494 -10.19 19.91 -24.08
CA LEU A 494 -10.08 18.48 -24.38
C LEU A 494 -8.65 18.08 -24.75
N ARG A 495 -8.00 18.83 -25.67
CA ARG A 495 -6.64 18.54 -26.11
C ARG A 495 -5.64 18.59 -24.95
N LYS A 496 -5.81 19.51 -24.02
CA LYS A 496 -4.98 19.60 -22.82
C LYS A 496 -5.22 18.41 -21.89
N ASP A 497 -6.47 18.08 -21.63
CA ASP A 497 -6.84 17.08 -20.63
C ASP A 497 -6.54 15.65 -21.14
N VAL A 498 -6.92 15.32 -22.37
CA VAL A 498 -6.62 14.03 -22.99
C VAL A 498 -5.12 13.80 -23.11
N ARG A 499 -4.32 14.82 -23.47
CA ARG A 499 -2.86 14.68 -23.55
C ARG A 499 -2.26 14.19 -22.23
N THR A 500 -2.85 14.57 -21.09
CA THR A 500 -2.37 14.08 -19.79
C THR A 500 -2.72 12.61 -19.57
N VAL A 501 -3.86 12.12 -20.05
CA VAL A 501 -4.28 10.72 -19.80
C VAL A 501 -3.77 9.77 -20.88
N ALA A 502 -3.67 10.21 -22.13
CA ALA A 502 -3.29 9.42 -23.30
C ALA A 502 -1.99 8.62 -23.11
N ALA A 503 -0.88 9.30 -22.83
CA ALA A 503 0.43 8.66 -22.67
C ALA A 503 0.47 7.66 -21.50
N GLU A 504 -0.36 7.89 -20.48
CA GLU A 504 -0.47 7.00 -19.34
C GLU A 504 -1.21 5.72 -19.70
N GLN A 505 -2.34 5.82 -20.42
CA GLN A 505 -3.13 4.65 -20.80
C GLN A 505 -2.39 3.77 -21.83
N VAL A 506 -1.65 4.37 -22.78
CA VAL A 506 -0.75 3.63 -23.68
C VAL A 506 0.28 2.83 -22.86
N ARG A 507 0.97 3.48 -21.93
CA ARG A 507 1.97 2.83 -21.06
C ARG A 507 1.36 1.73 -20.20
N ARG A 508 0.14 1.94 -19.66
CA ARG A 508 -0.57 0.96 -18.83
C ARG A 508 -0.95 -0.28 -19.63
N LEU A 509 -1.43 -0.13 -20.87
CA LEU A 509 -1.74 -1.25 -21.74
C LEU A 509 -0.46 -2.02 -22.15
N GLU A 510 0.63 -1.32 -22.48
CA GLU A 510 1.91 -1.97 -22.75
C GLU A 510 2.43 -2.74 -21.52
N THR A 511 2.33 -2.13 -20.34
CA THR A 511 2.71 -2.78 -19.07
C THR A 511 1.80 -3.98 -18.77
N ALA A 512 0.51 -3.89 -19.07
CA ALA A 512 -0.45 -4.98 -18.91
C ALA A 512 -0.13 -6.17 -19.82
N MET A 513 0.30 -5.91 -21.06
CA MET A 513 0.80 -6.95 -21.98
C MET A 513 2.04 -7.64 -21.39
N VAL A 514 3.05 -6.86 -20.98
CA VAL A 514 4.31 -7.39 -20.43
C VAL A 514 4.12 -8.14 -19.11
N ALA A 515 3.20 -7.67 -18.25
CA ALA A 515 2.90 -8.29 -16.97
C ALA A 515 1.87 -9.44 -17.07
N GLY A 516 1.36 -9.75 -18.26
CA GLY A 516 0.35 -10.78 -18.46
C GLY A 516 -0.98 -10.50 -17.74
N ARG A 517 -1.34 -9.23 -17.54
CA ARG A 517 -2.59 -8.85 -16.87
C ARG A 517 -3.78 -9.36 -17.69
N ARG A 518 -4.80 -9.84 -16.97
CA ARG A 518 -6.06 -10.31 -17.53
C ARG A 518 -7.24 -9.54 -16.91
N TRP A 519 -8.29 -9.36 -17.70
CA TRP A 519 -9.58 -8.80 -17.33
C TRP A 519 -10.64 -9.89 -17.48
N THR A 520 -11.69 -9.79 -16.67
CA THR A 520 -12.94 -10.51 -16.98
C THR A 520 -13.57 -9.93 -18.25
N THR A 521 -14.36 -10.71 -18.98
CA THR A 521 -15.13 -10.20 -20.13
C THR A 521 -15.95 -8.96 -19.78
N ALA A 522 -16.60 -8.95 -18.61
CA ALA A 522 -17.38 -7.80 -18.14
C ALA A 522 -16.52 -6.54 -17.94
N GLU A 523 -15.34 -6.66 -17.32
CA GLU A 523 -14.42 -5.54 -17.13
C GLU A 523 -13.83 -5.04 -18.45
N PHE A 524 -13.45 -5.95 -19.34
CA PHE A 524 -12.93 -5.61 -20.66
C PHE A 524 -13.97 -4.84 -21.48
N THR A 525 -15.22 -5.32 -21.52
CA THR A 525 -16.29 -4.64 -22.24
C THR A 525 -16.55 -3.24 -21.66
N ALA A 526 -16.79 -3.13 -20.35
CA ALA A 526 -17.17 -1.87 -19.71
C ALA A 526 -16.05 -0.81 -19.72
N PHE A 527 -14.81 -1.22 -19.43
CA PHE A 527 -13.71 -0.28 -19.20
C PHE A 527 -12.77 -0.11 -20.40
N VAL A 528 -12.85 -0.98 -21.42
CA VAL A 528 -11.99 -0.90 -22.60
C VAL A 528 -12.78 -0.70 -23.89
N VAL A 529 -13.77 -1.58 -24.18
CA VAL A 529 -14.51 -1.56 -25.46
C VAL A 529 -15.55 -0.44 -25.52
N GLU A 530 -16.35 -0.29 -24.47
CA GLU A 530 -17.42 0.71 -24.37
C GLU A 530 -16.93 2.06 -23.85
N HIS A 531 -15.72 2.09 -23.26
CA HIS A 531 -15.18 3.31 -22.71
C HIS A 531 -14.91 4.35 -23.83
N PRO A 532 -15.47 5.59 -23.74
CA PRO A 532 -15.41 6.57 -24.83
C PRO A 532 -14.01 6.90 -25.36
N LEU A 533 -13.01 6.98 -24.48
CA LEU A 533 -11.60 7.18 -24.88
C LEU A 533 -10.83 5.88 -25.19
N LEU A 534 -10.85 4.88 -24.30
CA LEU A 534 -10.05 3.67 -24.43
C LEU A 534 -10.44 2.78 -25.61
N ARG A 535 -11.68 2.87 -26.11
CA ARG A 535 -12.12 2.16 -27.33
C ARG A 535 -11.21 2.42 -28.53
N HIS A 536 -10.64 3.62 -28.61
CA HIS A 536 -9.71 4.00 -29.68
C HIS A 536 -8.40 3.22 -29.59
N LEU A 537 -7.90 2.95 -28.37
CA LEU A 537 -6.74 2.08 -28.19
C LEU A 537 -7.09 0.61 -28.42
N ALA A 538 -8.26 0.18 -27.94
CA ALA A 538 -8.73 -1.20 -28.04
C ALA A 538 -8.73 -1.72 -29.49
N ARG A 539 -9.22 -0.91 -30.42
CA ARG A 539 -9.29 -1.23 -31.87
C ARG A 539 -7.93 -1.31 -32.56
N ARG A 540 -6.89 -0.82 -31.92
CA ARG A 540 -5.53 -0.73 -32.47
C ARG A 540 -4.59 -1.76 -31.87
N LEU A 541 -5.13 -2.73 -31.15
CA LEU A 541 -4.39 -3.79 -30.48
C LEU A 541 -5.05 -5.14 -30.78
N VAL A 542 -4.22 -6.18 -30.83
CA VAL A 542 -4.70 -7.57 -30.80
C VAL A 542 -4.96 -7.93 -29.35
N TRP A 543 -6.09 -8.58 -29.10
CA TRP A 543 -6.50 -9.10 -27.80
C TRP A 543 -6.50 -10.62 -27.83
N SER A 544 -6.51 -11.25 -26.67
CA SER A 544 -6.63 -12.70 -26.55
C SER A 544 -7.63 -13.04 -25.47
N ALA A 545 -8.54 -13.96 -25.79
CA ALA A 545 -9.48 -14.56 -24.85
C ALA A 545 -9.11 -16.04 -24.69
N ASP A 546 -8.67 -16.42 -23.49
CA ASP A 546 -8.27 -17.79 -23.15
C ASP A 546 -7.27 -18.43 -24.14
N GLY A 547 -6.37 -17.61 -24.71
CA GLY A 547 -5.35 -18.03 -25.66
C GLY A 547 -5.71 -17.82 -27.14
N THR A 548 -6.98 -17.55 -27.46
CA THR A 548 -7.41 -17.27 -28.84
C THR A 548 -7.34 -15.78 -29.13
N ALA A 549 -6.61 -15.38 -30.17
CA ALA A 549 -6.44 -13.98 -30.54
C ALA A 549 -7.66 -13.43 -31.31
N PHE A 550 -7.99 -12.15 -31.09
CA PHE A 550 -9.06 -11.43 -31.78
C PHE A 550 -8.76 -9.91 -31.83
N ARG A 551 -9.51 -9.17 -32.65
CA ARG A 551 -9.49 -7.70 -32.70
C ARG A 551 -10.85 -7.11 -32.36
N VAL A 552 -10.87 -5.82 -32.02
CA VAL A 552 -12.10 -5.02 -31.90
C VAL A 552 -12.28 -4.19 -33.18
N ALA A 553 -13.39 -4.35 -33.87
CA ALA A 553 -13.72 -3.62 -35.10
C ALA A 553 -14.24 -2.19 -34.83
N GLU A 554 -14.43 -1.42 -35.91
CA GLU A 554 -14.85 -0.02 -35.91
C GLU A 554 -16.25 0.21 -35.35
N ASP A 555 -17.11 -0.80 -35.38
CA ASP A 555 -18.43 -0.78 -34.77
C ASP A 555 -18.43 -1.31 -33.32
N GLY A 556 -17.31 -1.89 -32.87
CA GLY A 556 -17.15 -2.47 -31.54
C GLY A 556 -17.40 -3.98 -31.47
N THR A 557 -17.70 -4.63 -32.60
CA THR A 557 -17.76 -6.09 -32.70
C THR A 557 -16.35 -6.71 -32.64
N PHE A 558 -16.30 -8.04 -32.45
CA PHE A 558 -15.04 -8.78 -32.40
C PHE A 558 -14.87 -9.63 -33.65
N ALA A 559 -13.64 -9.68 -34.16
CA ALA A 559 -13.27 -10.49 -35.33
C ALA A 559 -11.96 -11.24 -35.08
N ASP A 560 -11.80 -12.40 -35.69
CA ASP A 560 -10.55 -13.16 -35.66
C ASP A 560 -9.55 -12.68 -36.73
N VAL A 561 -8.54 -13.49 -37.03
CA VAL A 561 -7.46 -13.15 -37.98
C VAL A 561 -7.94 -13.20 -39.43
N ASP A 562 -8.99 -13.95 -39.73
CA ASP A 562 -9.58 -14.10 -41.07
C ASP A 562 -10.74 -13.10 -41.28
N ASP A 563 -10.94 -12.19 -40.31
CA ASP A 563 -12.01 -11.19 -40.24
C ASP A 563 -13.42 -11.79 -40.04
N ASP A 564 -13.49 -13.04 -39.57
CA ASP A 564 -14.74 -13.71 -39.23
C ASP A 564 -15.23 -13.30 -37.83
N PRO A 565 -16.56 -13.26 -37.57
CA PRO A 565 -17.10 -12.88 -36.28
C PRO A 565 -16.59 -13.75 -35.12
N PHE A 566 -15.99 -13.11 -34.13
CA PHE A 566 -15.46 -13.77 -32.93
C PHE A 566 -16.46 -13.68 -31.77
N ALA A 567 -16.89 -14.83 -31.26
CA ALA A 567 -17.79 -14.89 -30.10
C ALA A 567 -17.00 -14.90 -28.79
N LEU A 568 -16.98 -13.75 -28.09
CA LEU A 568 -16.35 -13.63 -26.78
C LEU A 568 -17.25 -14.21 -25.68
N ALA A 569 -16.81 -15.28 -25.02
CA ALA A 569 -17.55 -15.91 -23.93
C ALA A 569 -17.59 -15.04 -22.66
N GLU A 570 -18.71 -15.05 -21.93
CA GLU A 570 -18.88 -14.24 -20.71
C GLU A 570 -17.91 -14.64 -19.58
N SER A 571 -17.51 -15.91 -19.54
CA SER A 571 -16.57 -16.45 -18.55
C SER A 571 -15.10 -16.33 -18.95
N ALA A 572 -14.81 -15.82 -20.15
CA ALA A 572 -13.46 -15.76 -20.67
C ALA A 572 -12.59 -14.77 -19.89
N THR A 573 -11.28 -15.02 -19.92
CA THR A 573 -10.27 -14.07 -19.47
C THR A 573 -9.64 -13.39 -20.67
N VAL A 574 -9.75 -12.07 -20.73
CA VAL A 574 -9.24 -11.26 -21.83
C VAL A 574 -7.91 -10.62 -21.43
N GLY A 575 -6.95 -10.61 -22.34
CA GLY A 575 -5.67 -9.95 -22.12
C GLY A 575 -5.06 -9.42 -23.41
N LEU A 576 -3.96 -8.68 -23.28
CA LEU A 576 -3.11 -8.35 -24.40
C LEU A 576 -2.06 -9.45 -24.56
N PRO A 577 -2.10 -10.25 -25.63
CA PRO A 577 -1.08 -11.26 -25.87
C PRO A 577 0.23 -10.56 -26.18
N HIS A 578 1.30 -11.01 -25.52
CA HIS A 578 2.66 -10.67 -25.92
C HIS A 578 2.96 -11.35 -27.26
N PRO A 579 3.80 -10.79 -28.14
CA PRO A 579 4.08 -11.40 -29.45
C PRO A 579 4.69 -12.80 -29.41
N VAL A 580 5.33 -13.16 -28.29
CA VAL A 580 5.80 -14.54 -28.06
C VAL A 580 4.65 -15.54 -27.89
N GLU A 581 3.51 -15.08 -27.36
CA GLU A 581 2.30 -15.90 -27.16
C GLU A 581 1.51 -16.05 -28.47
N LEU A 582 1.64 -15.10 -29.41
CA LEU A 582 1.02 -15.19 -30.74
C LEU A 582 1.70 -16.20 -31.66
N GLY A 583 2.98 -16.52 -31.42
CA GLY A 583 3.74 -17.51 -32.18
C GLY A 583 3.64 -17.31 -33.69
N GLU A 584 3.34 -18.40 -34.41
CA GLU A 584 3.21 -18.44 -35.87
C GLU A 584 2.02 -17.61 -36.41
N GLY A 585 1.04 -17.26 -35.57
CA GLY A 585 -0.10 -16.42 -35.97
C GLY A 585 0.24 -14.93 -36.08
N ARG A 586 1.38 -14.50 -35.52
CA ARG A 586 1.80 -13.09 -35.48
C ARG A 586 1.89 -12.42 -36.87
N PRO A 587 2.48 -13.02 -37.92
CA PRO A 587 2.56 -12.38 -39.24
C PRO A 587 1.20 -12.10 -39.85
N ALA A 588 0.25 -13.04 -39.76
CA ALA A 588 -1.11 -12.87 -40.27
C ALA A 588 -1.83 -11.68 -39.59
N TRP A 589 -1.68 -11.54 -38.28
CA TRP A 589 -2.19 -10.35 -37.56
C TRP A 589 -1.51 -9.05 -38.01
N ALA A 590 -0.21 -9.08 -38.30
CA ALA A 590 0.52 -7.91 -38.76
C ALA A 590 0.08 -7.46 -40.16
N ASP A 591 -0.13 -8.43 -41.06
CA ASP A 591 -0.64 -8.19 -42.41
C ASP A 591 -2.08 -7.63 -42.35
N LEU A 592 -2.97 -8.24 -41.56
CA LEU A 592 -4.34 -7.75 -41.36
C LEU A 592 -4.35 -6.30 -40.83
N PHE A 593 -3.54 -5.99 -39.83
CA PHE A 593 -3.47 -4.63 -39.29
C PHE A 593 -2.90 -3.63 -40.31
N ALA A 594 -1.97 -4.06 -41.17
CA ALA A 594 -1.44 -3.23 -42.26
C ALA A 594 -2.49 -2.97 -43.35
N ASP A 595 -3.28 -3.97 -43.73
CA ASP A 595 -4.35 -3.87 -44.73
C ASP A 595 -5.44 -2.87 -44.31
N TYR A 596 -5.76 -2.85 -43.01
CA TYR A 596 -6.69 -1.87 -42.42
C TYR A 596 -6.03 -0.51 -42.06
N GLU A 597 -4.76 -0.30 -42.40
CA GLU A 597 -3.97 0.89 -42.06
C GLU A 597 -3.95 1.22 -40.54
N ILE A 598 -3.96 0.19 -39.70
CA ILE A 598 -4.02 0.31 -38.24
C ILE A 598 -2.62 0.47 -37.64
N THR A 599 -2.30 1.69 -37.23
CA THR A 599 -1.09 1.95 -36.42
C THR A 599 -1.32 1.61 -34.95
N GLN A 600 -0.45 0.78 -34.37
CA GLN A 600 -0.52 0.40 -32.96
C GLN A 600 -0.01 1.51 -32.02
N PRO A 601 -0.61 1.68 -30.82
CA PRO A 601 -0.21 2.72 -29.87
C PRO A 601 1.18 2.52 -29.25
N PHE A 602 1.65 1.28 -29.24
CA PHE A 602 2.99 0.84 -28.83
C PHE A 602 3.34 -0.42 -29.67
N PRO A 603 4.62 -0.82 -29.78
CA PRO A 603 4.98 -1.99 -30.57
C PRO A 603 4.49 -3.27 -29.88
N GLN A 604 3.29 -3.72 -30.24
CA GLN A 604 2.81 -5.07 -29.93
C GLN A 604 3.27 -6.00 -31.05
N LEU A 605 2.62 -6.04 -32.21
CA LEU A 605 2.98 -6.93 -33.31
C LEU A 605 4.39 -6.68 -33.86
N GLY A 606 4.92 -5.46 -33.71
CA GLY A 606 6.30 -5.11 -34.08
C GLY A 606 7.35 -5.35 -32.97
N ARG A 607 6.97 -5.83 -31.78
CA ARG A 607 7.92 -6.00 -30.67
C ARG A 607 8.96 -7.07 -30.99
N PRO A 608 10.26 -6.81 -30.76
CA PRO A 608 11.27 -7.86 -30.84
C PRO A 608 10.96 -8.98 -29.86
N VAL A 609 11.09 -10.23 -30.30
CA VAL A 609 10.95 -11.42 -29.45
C VAL A 609 12.30 -12.10 -29.41
N TYR A 610 12.80 -12.32 -28.19
CA TYR A 610 14.04 -13.04 -27.94
C TYR A 610 13.74 -14.28 -27.10
N ALA A 611 14.53 -15.32 -27.29
CA ALA A 611 14.45 -16.54 -26.49
C ALA A 611 15.84 -16.95 -26.01
N PHE A 612 15.88 -17.67 -24.89
CA PHE A 612 17.10 -18.34 -24.43
C PHE A 612 17.41 -19.52 -25.34
N THR A 613 18.68 -19.79 -25.59
CA THR A 613 19.09 -21.09 -26.14
C THR A 613 18.88 -22.19 -25.10
N ALA A 614 18.85 -23.46 -25.54
CA ALA A 614 18.73 -24.60 -24.61
C ALA A 614 19.87 -24.62 -23.57
N GLU A 615 21.07 -24.18 -23.94
CA GLU A 615 22.20 -24.05 -23.02
C GLU A 615 21.97 -22.93 -22.00
N GLU A 616 21.60 -21.73 -22.46
CA GLU A 616 21.32 -20.56 -21.60
C GLU A 616 20.19 -20.82 -20.60
N ALA A 617 19.17 -21.57 -21.01
CA ALA A 617 18.03 -21.92 -20.15
C ALA A 617 18.48 -22.70 -18.90
N THR A 618 19.55 -23.51 -19.00
CA THR A 618 20.08 -24.30 -17.88
C THR A 618 21.26 -23.62 -17.16
N ALA A 619 21.77 -22.52 -17.70
CA ALA A 619 22.95 -21.84 -17.19
C ALA A 619 22.64 -20.99 -15.95
N ALA A 620 23.63 -20.83 -15.08
CA ALA A 620 23.55 -19.92 -13.93
C ALA A 620 23.83 -18.45 -14.30
N ARG A 621 24.43 -18.23 -15.47
CA ARG A 621 24.84 -16.92 -16.00
C ARG A 621 24.53 -16.82 -17.49
N LEU A 622 24.48 -15.62 -18.04
CA LEU A 622 24.36 -15.37 -19.49
C LEU A 622 25.66 -14.77 -20.04
N PRO A 623 26.63 -15.60 -20.49
CA PRO A 623 27.94 -15.12 -20.94
C PRO A 623 27.88 -14.12 -22.10
N ARG A 624 26.85 -14.21 -22.96
CA ARG A 624 26.73 -13.34 -24.15
C ARG A 624 26.58 -11.85 -23.84
N PHE A 625 26.21 -11.51 -22.59
CA PHE A 625 26.05 -10.13 -22.13
C PHE A 625 27.18 -9.70 -21.20
N GLU A 626 28.20 -10.53 -21.00
CA GLU A 626 29.33 -10.23 -20.10
C GLU A 626 30.48 -9.57 -20.87
N GLY A 627 31.19 -8.67 -20.21
CA GLY A 627 32.33 -7.93 -20.77
C GLY A 627 31.94 -6.76 -21.67
N ALA A 628 30.65 -6.54 -21.95
CA ALA A 628 30.20 -5.40 -22.74
C ALA A 628 30.40 -4.08 -21.97
N THR A 629 31.09 -3.12 -22.60
CA THR A 629 31.22 -1.75 -22.13
C THR A 629 30.02 -0.93 -22.60
N VAL A 630 29.28 -0.34 -21.66
CA VAL A 630 28.04 0.38 -21.92
C VAL A 630 28.07 1.76 -21.24
N PRO A 631 27.51 2.82 -21.85
CA PRO A 631 27.42 4.11 -21.19
C PRO A 631 26.58 4.03 -19.91
N THR A 632 27.00 4.69 -18.83
CA THR A 632 26.26 4.73 -17.56
C THR A 632 24.83 5.25 -17.75
N GLY A 633 24.62 6.16 -18.71
CA GLY A 633 23.29 6.63 -19.09
C GLY A 633 22.32 5.51 -19.51
N ARG A 634 22.80 4.44 -20.16
CA ARG A 634 21.95 3.29 -20.53
C ARG A 634 21.58 2.42 -19.32
N VAL A 635 22.53 2.22 -18.39
CA VAL A 635 22.24 1.56 -17.11
C VAL A 635 21.15 2.32 -16.35
N LEU A 636 21.24 3.65 -16.31
CA LEU A 636 20.22 4.50 -15.70
C LEU A 636 18.88 4.45 -16.48
N GLY A 637 18.94 4.30 -17.79
CA GLY A 637 17.76 4.12 -18.66
C GLY A 637 16.92 2.90 -18.30
N LEU A 638 17.55 1.82 -17.82
CA LEU A 638 16.85 0.60 -17.38
C LEU A 638 15.89 0.85 -16.20
N GLU A 639 16.09 1.90 -15.39
CA GLU A 639 15.17 2.23 -14.28
C GLU A 639 13.73 2.48 -14.79
N ARG A 640 13.57 2.96 -16.02
CA ARG A 640 12.25 3.16 -16.66
C ARG A 640 11.56 1.83 -17.01
N ARG A 641 12.31 0.74 -17.05
CA ARG A 641 11.88 -0.62 -17.41
C ARG A 641 11.81 -1.55 -16.18
N GLY A 642 11.75 -0.97 -14.99
CA GLY A 642 11.55 -1.70 -13.74
C GLY A 642 12.84 -2.19 -13.06
N TRP A 643 14.00 -1.84 -13.60
CA TRP A 643 15.28 -2.09 -12.94
C TRP A 643 15.54 -1.11 -11.80
N ARG A 644 16.38 -1.52 -10.87
CA ARG A 644 16.75 -0.78 -9.67
C ARG A 644 18.24 -0.93 -9.44
N ARG A 645 18.90 0.17 -9.10
CA ARG A 645 20.30 0.12 -8.67
C ARG A 645 20.43 -0.59 -7.32
N GLY A 646 21.55 -1.28 -7.14
CA GLY A 646 21.92 -1.93 -5.88
C GLY A 646 22.05 -0.95 -4.72
N ALA A 647 22.06 -1.49 -3.50
CA ALA A 647 22.38 -0.70 -2.32
C ALA A 647 23.80 -0.13 -2.44
N PRO A 648 24.01 1.16 -2.08
CA PRO A 648 25.35 1.75 -2.10
C PRO A 648 26.29 1.00 -1.15
N GLN A 649 27.46 0.63 -1.67
CA GLN A 649 28.53 -0.05 -0.93
C GLN A 649 29.60 0.99 -0.50
N ASP A 650 30.84 0.53 -0.34
CA ASP A 650 31.99 1.38 -0.03
C ASP A 650 32.08 2.57 -0.98
N ASN A 651 32.36 3.75 -0.43
CA ASN A 651 32.38 5.04 -1.14
C ASN A 651 31.06 5.40 -1.87
N GLY A 652 29.94 4.76 -1.50
CA GLY A 652 28.63 5.03 -2.12
C GLY A 652 28.49 4.49 -3.53
N ILE A 653 29.31 3.51 -3.92
CA ILE A 653 29.28 2.91 -5.27
C ILE A 653 28.23 1.80 -5.35
N GLN A 654 27.46 1.79 -6.43
CA GLN A 654 26.43 0.79 -6.71
C GLN A 654 26.94 -0.16 -7.81
N HIS A 655 27.42 -1.35 -7.43
CA HIS A 655 28.10 -2.31 -8.32
C HIS A 655 27.16 -3.24 -9.10
N TRP A 656 25.85 -3.05 -9.03
CA TRP A 656 24.89 -3.85 -9.78
C TRP A 656 23.58 -3.08 -10.00
N THR A 657 22.84 -3.52 -11.00
CA THR A 657 21.43 -3.20 -11.20
C THR A 657 20.62 -4.48 -11.24
N TRP A 658 19.39 -4.45 -10.76
CA TRP A 658 18.54 -5.63 -10.63
C TRP A 658 17.09 -5.34 -10.97
N ARG A 659 16.36 -6.35 -11.46
CA ARG A 659 14.93 -6.30 -11.75
C ARG A 659 14.23 -7.42 -10.98
N ALA A 660 13.12 -7.09 -10.32
CA ALA A 660 12.27 -8.11 -9.70
C ALA A 660 11.60 -8.96 -10.77
N LEU A 661 11.60 -10.27 -10.56
CA LEU A 661 10.93 -11.25 -11.41
C LEU A 661 9.59 -11.66 -10.78
N PRO A 662 8.59 -12.07 -11.58
CA PRO A 662 7.30 -12.54 -11.05
C PRO A 662 7.42 -13.72 -10.07
N THR A 663 8.47 -14.52 -10.21
CA THR A 663 8.80 -15.65 -9.32
C THR A 663 9.23 -15.24 -7.91
N GLY A 664 9.49 -13.94 -7.66
CA GLY A 664 10.05 -13.42 -6.42
C GLY A 664 11.58 -13.38 -6.39
N ALA A 665 12.25 -13.99 -7.39
CA ALA A 665 13.68 -13.85 -7.64
C ALA A 665 14.01 -12.47 -8.25
N VAL A 666 15.30 -12.20 -8.44
CA VAL A 666 15.77 -10.99 -9.13
C VAL A 666 16.71 -11.35 -10.28
N ALA A 667 16.54 -10.72 -11.44
CA ALA A 667 17.57 -10.70 -12.47
C ALA A 667 18.58 -9.61 -12.12
N VAL A 668 19.87 -9.90 -12.22
CA VAL A 668 20.96 -9.01 -11.80
C VAL A 668 21.97 -8.85 -12.90
N VAL A 669 22.41 -7.61 -13.12
CA VAL A 669 23.54 -7.24 -13.97
C VAL A 669 24.61 -6.61 -13.09
N GLY A 670 25.75 -7.26 -12.99
CA GLY A 670 26.94 -6.75 -12.30
C GLY A 670 27.63 -5.67 -13.14
N LEU A 671 28.18 -4.66 -12.48
CA LEU A 671 28.78 -3.47 -13.08
C LEU A 671 30.16 -3.20 -12.48
N ASP A 672 31.13 -2.91 -13.34
CA ASP A 672 32.46 -2.42 -12.96
C ASP A 672 32.78 -1.14 -13.75
N PRO A 673 33.17 -0.03 -13.10
CA PRO A 673 33.45 0.13 -11.67
C PRO A 673 32.20 0.27 -10.78
N GLY A 674 31.00 0.40 -11.36
CA GLY A 674 29.75 0.70 -10.64
C GLY A 674 29.34 2.18 -10.75
N VAL A 675 28.12 2.51 -10.31
CA VAL A 675 27.56 3.87 -10.39
C VAL A 675 27.71 4.59 -9.05
N ALA A 676 28.37 5.74 -9.01
CA ALA A 676 28.54 6.52 -7.79
C ALA A 676 27.25 7.28 -7.40
N MET A 677 26.82 7.17 -6.14
CA MET A 677 25.70 7.92 -5.59
C MET A 677 25.97 9.43 -5.62
N GLY A 678 25.07 10.19 -6.23
CA GLY A 678 25.13 11.65 -6.27
C GLY A 678 26.09 12.24 -7.31
N ALA A 679 26.88 11.42 -8.00
CA ALA A 679 27.84 11.85 -9.03
C ALA A 679 27.90 10.80 -10.16
N ILE A 680 26.83 10.70 -10.94
CA ILE A 680 26.61 9.64 -11.95
C ILE A 680 27.58 9.70 -13.14
N ASP A 681 28.29 10.81 -13.29
CA ASP A 681 29.25 11.13 -14.35
C ASP A 681 30.70 10.75 -14.01
N VAL A 682 30.98 10.42 -12.75
CA VAL A 682 32.32 10.01 -12.29
C VAL A 682 32.83 8.78 -13.05
N PHE A 683 31.94 7.86 -13.37
CA PHE A 683 32.22 6.68 -14.19
C PHE A 683 31.28 6.72 -15.39
N PRO A 684 31.69 7.29 -16.54
CA PRO A 684 30.82 7.48 -17.69
C PRO A 684 30.47 6.18 -18.43
N GLU A 685 31.28 5.14 -18.24
CA GLU A 685 31.11 3.81 -18.82
C GLU A 685 31.11 2.75 -17.72
N GLN A 686 30.40 1.65 -17.99
CA GLN A 686 30.31 0.47 -17.13
C GLN A 686 30.64 -0.76 -17.95
N ARG A 687 31.44 -1.67 -17.40
CA ARG A 687 31.59 -3.03 -17.91
C ARG A 687 30.58 -3.92 -17.22
N THR A 688 29.77 -4.63 -18.00
CA THR A 688 28.90 -5.70 -17.50
C THR A 688 29.76 -6.88 -17.04
N THR A 689 29.74 -7.21 -15.74
CA THR A 689 30.64 -8.24 -15.20
C THR A 689 30.03 -9.63 -15.19
N ALA A 690 28.72 -9.71 -14.99
CA ALA A 690 27.96 -10.94 -14.90
C ALA A 690 26.46 -10.64 -15.07
N VAL A 691 25.71 -11.58 -15.63
CA VAL A 691 24.24 -11.55 -15.63
C VAL A 691 23.71 -12.86 -15.07
N TRP A 692 22.91 -12.81 -14.00
CA TRP A 692 22.42 -14.01 -13.30
C TRP A 692 21.05 -13.78 -12.64
N ILE A 693 20.43 -14.85 -12.14
CA ILE A 693 19.23 -14.80 -11.29
C ILE A 693 19.65 -15.04 -9.83
N GLY A 694 19.23 -14.16 -8.92
CA GLY A 694 19.56 -14.22 -7.48
C GLY A 694 18.34 -14.13 -6.55
N ASP A 695 18.56 -14.39 -5.27
CA ASP A 695 17.54 -14.41 -4.23
C ASP A 695 17.56 -13.11 -3.40
N ARG A 696 16.64 -12.17 -3.72
CA ARG A 696 16.40 -10.84 -3.06
C ARG A 696 17.60 -9.87 -2.92
N PRO A 697 17.37 -8.54 -2.80
CA PRO A 697 18.37 -7.55 -3.18
C PRO A 697 18.79 -6.60 -2.04
N ASP A 698 19.32 -7.10 -0.92
CA ASP A 698 19.52 -6.21 0.24
C ASP A 698 20.97 -5.79 0.55
N TRP A 699 22.01 -6.52 0.12
CA TRP A 699 23.40 -6.05 0.33
C TRP A 699 24.45 -6.55 -0.66
N SER A 700 24.29 -7.76 -1.21
CA SER A 700 25.14 -8.26 -2.30
C SER A 700 24.40 -9.42 -2.96
N PRO A 701 23.90 -9.26 -4.21
CA PRO A 701 23.26 -10.36 -4.89
C PRO A 701 24.32 -11.41 -5.24
N VAL A 702 24.04 -12.66 -4.90
CA VAL A 702 24.80 -13.83 -5.37
C VAL A 702 23.92 -14.64 -6.32
N PRO A 703 24.51 -15.48 -7.20
CA PRO A 703 23.76 -16.44 -7.98
C PRO A 703 22.89 -17.32 -7.08
N GLY A 704 21.58 -17.33 -7.37
CA GLY A 704 20.59 -18.14 -6.67
C GLY A 704 20.43 -19.54 -7.29
N ALA A 705 19.47 -20.28 -6.76
CA ALA A 705 19.15 -21.63 -7.27
C ALA A 705 18.38 -21.60 -8.61
N ALA A 706 17.62 -20.53 -8.88
CA ALA A 706 16.83 -20.39 -10.10
C ALA A 706 17.70 -20.33 -11.37
N ARG A 707 17.12 -20.75 -12.49
CA ARG A 707 17.72 -20.75 -13.83
C ARG A 707 16.88 -19.93 -14.79
N PHE A 708 17.50 -19.49 -15.89
CA PHE A 708 16.81 -18.67 -16.89
C PHE A 708 15.64 -19.40 -17.56
N GLY A 709 15.71 -20.73 -17.65
CA GLY A 709 14.62 -21.58 -18.14
C GLY A 709 13.42 -21.70 -17.21
N ASP A 710 13.52 -21.26 -15.96
CA ASP A 710 12.38 -21.24 -15.02
C ASP A 710 11.44 -20.05 -15.27
N LEU A 711 11.84 -19.10 -16.12
CA LEU A 711 11.06 -17.92 -16.47
C LEU A 711 10.01 -18.27 -17.52
N ASP A 712 8.81 -17.70 -17.38
CA ASP A 712 7.81 -17.76 -18.44
C ASP A 712 8.30 -17.04 -19.71
N ALA A 713 7.73 -17.40 -20.87
CA ALA A 713 8.19 -16.93 -22.17
C ALA A 713 8.15 -15.39 -22.31
N VAL A 714 7.18 -14.72 -21.67
CA VAL A 714 7.05 -13.26 -21.72
C VAL A 714 8.16 -12.62 -20.87
N THR A 715 8.32 -13.06 -19.63
CA THR A 715 9.41 -12.59 -18.75
C THR A 715 10.78 -12.81 -19.37
N ALA A 716 11.00 -13.97 -19.99
CA ALA A 716 12.23 -14.30 -20.71
C ALA A 716 12.50 -13.33 -21.88
N ALA A 717 11.51 -13.13 -22.76
CA ALA A 717 11.63 -12.25 -23.92
C ALA A 717 11.93 -10.80 -23.50
N GLU A 718 11.27 -10.31 -22.46
CA GLU A 718 11.43 -8.96 -21.94
C GLU A 718 12.77 -8.74 -21.24
N LEU A 719 13.20 -9.71 -20.43
CA LEU A 719 14.53 -9.67 -19.81
C LEU A 719 15.63 -9.64 -20.89
N LEU A 720 15.49 -10.46 -21.92
CA LEU A 720 16.44 -10.49 -23.03
C LEU A 720 16.42 -9.22 -23.86
N ALA A 721 15.24 -8.65 -24.13
CA ALA A 721 15.13 -7.36 -24.80
C ALA A 721 15.86 -6.26 -24.02
N ASP A 722 15.72 -6.24 -22.68
CA ASP A 722 16.42 -5.30 -21.82
C ASP A 722 17.93 -5.42 -21.91
N LEU A 723 18.43 -6.66 -21.88
CA LEU A 723 19.87 -6.95 -21.94
C LEU A 723 20.44 -6.63 -23.33
N VAL A 724 19.74 -6.97 -24.41
CA VAL A 724 20.14 -6.64 -25.79
C VAL A 724 20.23 -5.13 -25.99
N GLU A 725 19.24 -4.36 -25.51
CA GLU A 725 19.27 -2.90 -25.60
C GLU A 725 20.40 -2.30 -24.74
N LEU A 726 20.65 -2.85 -23.55
CA LEU A 726 21.74 -2.42 -22.69
C LEU A 726 23.09 -2.57 -23.42
N THR A 727 23.34 -3.73 -24.04
CA THR A 727 24.62 -4.08 -24.66
C THR A 727 24.71 -3.77 -26.16
N ALA A 728 23.71 -3.12 -26.76
CA ALA A 728 23.73 -2.77 -28.17
C ALA A 728 24.92 -1.84 -28.49
N VAL A 729 25.68 -2.10 -29.55
CA VAL A 729 26.73 -1.14 -29.96
C VAL A 729 26.03 0.06 -30.61
N ASP A 730 26.36 1.29 -30.21
CA ASP A 730 25.85 2.47 -30.92
C ASP A 730 26.30 2.38 -32.38
N ARG A 731 25.34 2.35 -33.31
CA ARG A 731 25.61 2.38 -34.75
C ARG A 731 25.92 3.79 -35.23
#